data_AF-A0A2E6PUY8-F1
#
_entry.id   AF-A0A2E6PUY8-F1
#
_cell.length_a   1.000
_cell.length_b   1.000
_cell.length_c   1.000
_cell.angle_alpha   90.00
_cell.angle_beta   90.00
_cell.angle_gamma   90.00
#
_symmetry.space_group_name_H-M   'P 1'
#
loop_
_entity.id
_entity.type
_entity.pdbx_description
1 polymer ?
#
loop_
_entity_poly.entity_id
_entity_poly.type
_entity_poly.pdbx_seq_one_letter_code
_entity_poly.pdbx_strand_id
1 'polypeptide(L)'
;MKSTLQKYIACLLLTGPPLVWGQTNAWESYYSYNNISAATVSNQTIVTAAENALLLYDNSQATAETITTKEGLSGDNISALATYENVILVGHENGLLAQVDINSKKIIFESSITLSNIISAEEKQINHIQLVANSAYVSTGFGIVEVNPETLEFGDTYYFGPTSSRIEINQVFVFENALYAATEQGLFKTPQTNQNKLEFSSWDQLAAGNWAFLWVQDSSLYAVKDLGSSFSFFQLGNTVQKKATFPGVLKNIFPHENGVLITVSNQVYDTDKSFVRTQTIVDLDGVKPNNFNFAISLNDQKWIGTSNEGLIRYADDTNFDLISPQGPLLNSIFDIEHLQQDLWIAHGDYNLFYNPYPLEKYGLSRYVDKQWENIPNDQLFNADSFVRTVAHPTEIGTLYACSYHGGIVAIKDNKPEALWDQTNSALESLTFDGPNYISVRVRDALVDDNGDLWSLTSFVQKGLKKRTPSGQWTTYDLTDAVLDYTQEAGYSNLELYNNKILFFGGVNSGLIGADISQSPPQMKRIMGGDMGLPSDDVRSIRLDKDNRLWVGTKDGLAVLYAPNLFFEEETQLRSIVISDGGNLRELLSGQFISDIEVDGNNQKWISTTSSGVFLISPDGSQILQHFTKENSPLPTSSVKTIGINEVSGEVFFGTLNGMVSFQGDAFAESESLSDANVFPNPVRPNFLGNVVIRGLQQKARVKITDIAGNLVYDTTSEGGSISWNLRSISGARVRSGVYLIFITSKDGLDSAVKKLMVVN
;
A
#
# COMPACT_ATOMS: atom_id res chain seq x y z
N MET A 1 38.23 -15.65 39.41
CA MET A 1 37.92 -15.59 37.96
C MET A 1 36.68 -14.73 37.72
N LYS A 2 36.76 -13.46 38.12
CA LYS A 2 35.75 -12.42 37.93
C LYS A 2 36.53 -11.17 37.50
N SER A 3 36.72 -10.97 36.19
CA SER A 3 37.08 -9.65 35.60
C SER A 3 37.18 -9.64 34.07
N THR A 4 37.05 -10.78 33.37
CA THR A 4 37.25 -10.82 31.91
C THR A 4 35.98 -10.93 31.06
N LEU A 5 34.78 -11.05 31.66
CA LEU A 5 33.52 -11.18 30.91
C LEU A 5 32.80 -9.83 30.67
N GLN A 6 33.24 -8.73 31.29
CA GLN A 6 32.61 -7.41 31.17
C GLN A 6 33.14 -6.54 30.02
N LYS A 7 34.09 -7.03 29.20
CA LYS A 7 34.65 -6.27 28.06
C LYS A 7 34.13 -6.69 26.68
N TYR A 8 33.32 -7.74 26.58
CA TYR A 8 32.75 -8.19 25.29
C TYR A 8 31.23 -7.97 25.15
N ILE A 9 30.55 -7.45 26.18
CA ILE A 9 29.11 -7.14 26.15
C ILE A 9 28.84 -5.62 25.94
N ALA A 10 29.88 -4.79 25.97
CA ALA A 10 29.76 -3.33 25.86
C ALA A 10 29.92 -2.77 24.41
N CYS A 11 29.99 -3.62 23.39
CA CYS A 11 30.10 -3.19 21.97
C CYS A 11 28.86 -3.50 21.11
N LEU A 12 27.71 -3.82 21.72
CA LEU A 12 26.49 -4.22 20.99
C LEU A 12 25.24 -3.39 21.34
N LEU A 13 25.40 -2.19 21.93
CA LEU A 13 24.26 -1.37 22.40
C LEU A 13 24.38 0.14 22.09
N LEU A 14 25.04 0.51 20.98
CA LEU A 14 25.06 1.90 20.50
C LEU A 14 24.95 1.95 18.96
N THR A 15 23.85 1.44 18.42
CA THR A 15 23.36 1.79 17.08
C THR A 15 21.83 1.90 17.11
N GLY A 16 21.31 2.85 17.89
CA GLY A 16 20.03 3.49 17.57
C GLY A 16 20.34 4.64 16.60
N PRO A 17 19.68 4.75 15.44
CA PRO A 17 20.28 5.41 14.29
C PRO A 17 20.01 6.92 14.31
N PRO A 18 21.03 7.79 14.23
CA PRO A 18 20.84 9.10 13.63
C PRO A 18 20.56 9.04 12.11
N LEU A 19 20.50 7.82 11.52
CA LEU A 19 20.21 7.57 10.12
C LEU A 19 18.73 7.71 9.72
N VAL A 20 17.78 7.62 10.66
CA VAL A 20 16.34 7.65 10.31
C VAL A 20 15.89 9.06 9.88
N TRP A 21 16.39 10.12 10.52
CA TRP A 21 15.97 11.50 10.21
C TRP A 21 16.47 12.02 8.85
N GLY A 22 17.50 11.40 8.27
CA GLY A 22 17.98 11.76 6.93
C GLY A 22 17.19 11.10 5.79
N GLN A 23 16.51 9.99 6.07
CA GLN A 23 15.77 9.23 5.07
C GLN A 23 14.36 9.79 4.83
N THR A 24 13.65 10.29 5.85
CA THR A 24 12.23 10.71 5.72
C THR A 24 11.98 11.80 4.68
N ASN A 25 12.92 12.71 4.44
CA ASN A 25 12.77 13.77 3.44
C ASN A 25 12.80 13.28 1.99
N ALA A 26 13.25 12.03 1.75
CA ALA A 26 13.24 11.43 0.43
C ALA A 26 11.92 10.69 0.15
N TRP A 27 10.99 10.62 1.11
CA TRP A 27 9.74 9.88 0.96
C TRP A 27 8.53 10.80 0.97
N GLU A 28 7.55 10.46 0.15
CA GLU A 28 6.21 11.03 0.20
C GLU A 28 5.16 9.92 0.35
N SER A 29 3.99 10.27 0.90
CA SER A 29 2.92 9.31 1.19
C SER A 29 1.62 9.72 0.50
N TYR A 30 0.91 8.74 -0.04
CA TYR A 30 -0.32 8.93 -0.81
C TYR A 30 -1.37 7.93 -0.33
N TYR A 31 -2.17 8.37 0.66
CA TYR A 31 -3.21 7.56 1.30
C TYR A 31 -4.60 8.06 0.93
N SER A 32 -5.56 7.14 0.89
CA SER A 32 -6.99 7.46 0.82
C SER A 32 -7.50 7.91 2.17
N TYR A 33 -8.34 8.95 2.15
CA TYR A 33 -9.06 9.46 3.31
C TYR A 33 -10.57 9.41 3.09
N ASN A 34 -11.02 8.53 2.19
CA ASN A 34 -12.42 8.32 1.82
C ASN A 34 -13.15 7.45 2.85
N ASN A 35 -12.49 6.40 3.35
CA ASN A 35 -13.02 5.53 4.39
C ASN A 35 -12.50 5.96 5.77
N ILE A 36 -13.34 6.61 6.56
CA ILE A 36 -13.03 7.04 7.93
C ILE A 36 -13.74 6.11 8.91
N SER A 37 -13.00 5.19 9.52
CA SER A 37 -13.54 4.04 10.26
C SER A 37 -13.87 4.34 11.73
N ALA A 38 -13.07 5.19 12.38
CA ALA A 38 -13.21 5.52 13.79
C ALA A 38 -12.83 6.97 14.08
N ALA A 39 -13.34 7.51 15.19
CA ALA A 39 -12.95 8.82 15.67
C ALA A 39 -13.00 8.95 17.18
N THR A 40 -12.25 9.92 17.68
CA THR A 40 -12.26 10.39 19.06
C THR A 40 -11.95 11.90 19.08
N VAL A 41 -12.06 12.51 20.25
CA VAL A 41 -11.83 13.95 20.44
C VAL A 41 -10.72 14.14 21.46
N SER A 42 -9.68 14.89 21.10
CA SER A 42 -8.66 15.39 22.01
C SER A 42 -8.76 16.91 22.07
N ASN A 43 -9.23 17.46 23.19
CA ASN A 43 -9.44 18.91 23.37
C ASN A 43 -10.32 19.53 22.25
N GLN A 44 -9.73 20.27 21.32
CA GLN A 44 -10.39 20.90 20.17
C GLN A 44 -10.07 20.18 18.85
N THR A 45 -9.39 19.04 18.90
CA THR A 45 -8.96 18.28 17.75
C THR A 45 -9.83 17.04 17.57
N ILE A 46 -10.42 16.89 16.39
CA ILE A 46 -11.04 15.65 15.95
C ILE A 46 -9.94 14.73 15.44
N VAL A 47 -9.82 13.55 16.04
CA VAL A 47 -8.83 12.53 15.68
C VAL A 47 -9.59 11.40 14.98
N THR A 48 -9.26 11.13 13.73
CA THR A 48 -9.94 10.09 12.94
C THR A 48 -8.97 9.08 12.34
N ALA A 49 -9.41 7.84 12.27
CA ALA A 49 -8.74 6.76 11.55
C ALA A 49 -9.25 6.70 10.10
N ALA A 50 -8.34 6.84 9.16
CA ALA A 50 -8.54 6.56 7.74
C ALA A 50 -7.84 5.24 7.41
N GLU A 51 -8.51 4.13 7.71
CA GLU A 51 -7.91 2.78 7.68
C GLU A 51 -6.63 2.71 8.51
N ASN A 52 -5.45 2.71 7.89
CA ASN A 52 -4.14 2.65 8.53
C ASN A 52 -3.40 4.01 8.61
N ALA A 53 -4.09 5.12 8.37
CA ALA A 53 -3.59 6.48 8.54
C ALA A 53 -4.44 7.28 9.55
N LEU A 54 -3.87 8.32 10.14
CA LEU A 54 -4.62 9.27 10.97
C LEU A 54 -4.85 10.58 10.22
N LEU A 55 -6.04 11.15 10.42
CA LEU A 55 -6.39 12.53 10.07
C LEU A 55 -6.76 13.27 11.36
N LEU A 56 -6.09 14.40 11.59
CA LEU A 56 -6.28 15.29 12.74
C LEU A 56 -6.85 16.61 12.25
N TYR A 57 -8.02 17.02 12.73
CA TYR A 57 -8.60 18.32 12.41
C TYR A 57 -8.69 19.18 13.67
N ASP A 58 -7.92 20.26 13.73
CA ASP A 58 -7.98 21.25 14.80
C ASP A 58 -9.12 22.24 14.51
N ASN A 59 -10.20 22.14 15.30
CA ASN A 59 -11.38 22.99 15.15
C ASN A 59 -11.12 24.47 15.50
N SER A 60 -10.10 24.76 16.29
CA SER A 60 -9.75 26.14 16.67
C SER A 60 -8.97 26.87 15.57
N GLN A 61 -8.15 26.14 14.81
CA GLN A 61 -7.34 26.68 13.71
C GLN A 61 -7.95 26.44 12.34
N ALA A 62 -8.95 25.56 12.25
CA ALA A 62 -9.53 25.06 11.01
C ALA A 62 -8.48 24.43 10.07
N THR A 63 -7.52 23.69 10.65
CA THR A 63 -6.42 23.04 9.94
C THR A 63 -6.51 21.53 10.07
N ALA A 64 -6.22 20.84 8.96
CA ALA A 64 -6.09 19.39 8.90
C ALA A 64 -4.61 18.99 8.79
N GLU A 65 -4.22 17.95 9.53
CA GLU A 65 -2.92 17.30 9.43
C GLU A 65 -3.11 15.78 9.34
N THR A 66 -2.15 15.09 8.74
CA THR A 66 -2.16 13.63 8.64
C THR A 66 -0.94 13.04 9.35
N ILE A 67 -1.07 11.79 9.78
CA ILE A 67 0.04 10.98 10.29
C ILE A 67 -0.03 9.65 9.54
N THR A 68 1.02 9.35 8.77
CA THR A 68 1.15 8.14 7.97
C THR A 68 2.45 7.41 8.32
N THR A 69 2.82 6.42 7.51
CA THR A 69 4.13 5.76 7.62
C THR A 69 5.31 6.69 7.42
N LYS A 70 5.12 7.85 6.76
CA LYS A 70 6.16 8.89 6.62
C LYS A 70 6.57 9.44 7.99
N GLU A 71 5.61 9.67 8.88
CA GLU A 71 5.84 10.08 10.27
C GLU A 71 6.22 8.90 11.19
N GLY A 72 6.20 7.67 10.66
CA GLY A 72 6.56 6.44 11.37
C GLY A 72 5.37 5.64 11.91
N LEU A 73 4.14 5.95 11.50
CA LEU A 73 2.97 5.14 11.84
C LEU A 73 3.11 3.75 11.20
N SER A 74 2.60 2.73 11.87
CA SER A 74 2.72 1.33 11.46
C SER A 74 1.59 0.53 12.09
N GLY A 75 1.33 -0.65 11.55
CA GLY A 75 0.18 -1.48 11.92
C GLY A 75 -0.56 -1.96 10.69
N ASP A 76 -1.68 -2.64 10.92
CA ASP A 76 -2.70 -2.89 9.89
C ASP A 76 -3.75 -1.77 10.00
N ASN A 77 -5.02 -2.01 9.70
CA ASN A 77 -6.04 -0.98 9.88
C ASN A 77 -6.21 -0.63 11.37
N ILE A 78 -6.46 0.65 11.63
CA ILE A 78 -6.78 1.18 12.95
C ILE A 78 -8.22 0.80 13.29
N SER A 79 -8.38 0.05 14.37
CA SER A 79 -9.66 -0.48 14.84
C SER A 79 -10.17 0.25 16.10
N ALA A 80 -9.29 0.91 16.86
CA ALA A 80 -9.67 1.66 18.05
C ALA A 80 -8.82 2.91 18.26
N LEU A 81 -9.46 3.97 18.77
CA LEU A 81 -8.81 5.23 19.14
C LEU A 81 -9.24 5.66 20.55
N ALA A 82 -8.28 6.10 21.35
CA ALA A 82 -8.52 6.80 22.60
C ALA A 82 -7.52 7.94 22.75
N THR A 83 -7.87 8.97 23.52
CA THR A 83 -6.96 10.10 23.74
C THR A 83 -6.91 10.49 25.22
N TYR A 84 -5.75 10.99 25.63
CA TYR A 84 -5.56 11.68 26.90
C TYR A 84 -4.55 12.80 26.68
N GLU A 85 -4.82 13.98 27.23
CA GLU A 85 -4.02 15.17 26.98
C GLU A 85 -3.74 15.39 25.48
N ASN A 86 -2.48 15.33 25.05
CA ASN A 86 -2.03 15.46 23.65
C ASN A 86 -1.56 14.12 23.05
N VAL A 87 -1.99 13.00 23.62
CA VAL A 87 -1.60 11.66 23.19
C VAL A 87 -2.81 10.92 22.62
N ILE A 88 -2.57 10.22 21.52
CA ILE A 88 -3.50 9.27 20.91
C ILE A 88 -2.98 7.87 21.21
N LEU A 89 -3.82 7.03 21.79
CA LEU A 89 -3.64 5.58 21.78
C LEU A 89 -4.37 5.01 20.56
N VAL A 90 -3.65 4.22 19.79
CA VAL A 90 -4.10 3.64 18.53
C VAL A 90 -4.02 2.12 18.64
N GLY A 91 -5.17 1.45 18.55
CA GLY A 91 -5.27 0.00 18.46
C GLY A 91 -5.50 -0.45 17.02
N HIS A 92 -4.85 -1.54 16.62
CA HIS A 92 -4.94 -2.08 15.27
C HIS A 92 -5.60 -3.48 15.24
N GLU A 93 -6.07 -3.87 14.06
CA GLU A 93 -6.69 -5.19 13.80
C GLU A 93 -5.76 -6.38 14.10
N ASN A 94 -4.44 -6.20 13.96
CA ASN A 94 -3.45 -7.22 14.30
C ASN A 94 -2.97 -7.17 15.76
N GLY A 95 -3.61 -6.37 16.61
CA GLY A 95 -3.28 -6.22 18.02
C GLY A 95 -2.11 -5.30 18.34
N LEU A 96 -1.56 -4.59 17.34
CA LEU A 96 -0.51 -3.62 17.60
C LEU A 96 -1.09 -2.43 18.37
N LEU A 97 -0.47 -2.07 19.48
CA LEU A 97 -0.81 -0.85 20.22
C LEU A 97 0.24 0.23 19.94
N ALA A 98 -0.20 1.44 19.66
CA ALA A 98 0.68 2.58 19.46
C ALA A 98 0.25 3.77 20.32
N GLN A 99 1.25 4.54 20.74
CA GLN A 99 1.09 5.84 21.36
C GLN A 99 1.65 6.90 20.41
N VAL A 100 0.84 7.89 20.08
CA VAL A 100 1.20 8.99 19.17
C VAL A 100 1.07 10.31 19.91
N ASP A 101 2.16 11.05 20.06
CA ASP A 101 2.13 12.42 20.56
C ASP A 101 1.73 13.38 19.42
N ILE A 102 0.64 14.13 19.61
CA ILE A 102 0.02 14.97 18.56
C ILE A 102 0.97 16.07 18.09
N ASN A 103 1.77 16.64 19.00
CA ASN A 103 2.59 17.82 18.71
C ASN A 103 3.94 17.47 18.10
N SER A 104 4.62 16.49 18.67
CA SER A 104 5.95 16.05 18.24
C SER A 104 5.91 14.98 17.15
N LYS A 105 4.73 14.38 16.92
CA LYS A 105 4.52 13.21 16.04
C LYS A 105 5.37 12.01 16.45
N LYS A 106 5.87 11.96 17.68
CA LYS A 106 6.63 10.82 18.19
C LYS A 106 5.68 9.64 18.36
N ILE A 107 6.09 8.48 17.84
CA ILE A 107 5.32 7.24 17.90
C ILE A 107 6.10 6.20 18.69
N ILE A 108 5.40 5.51 19.59
CA ILE A 108 5.91 4.38 20.38
C ILE A 108 4.97 3.21 20.13
N PHE A 109 5.53 2.03 19.88
CA PHE A 109 4.77 0.82 19.63
C PHE A 109 4.96 -0.19 20.75
N GLU A 110 3.92 -1.00 20.96
CA GLU A 110 4.01 -2.22 21.74
C GLU A 110 3.33 -3.38 21.02
N SER A 111 4.08 -4.47 20.84
CA SER A 111 3.76 -5.56 19.89
C SER A 111 3.50 -6.92 20.54
N SER A 112 3.47 -7.04 21.87
CA SER A 112 3.33 -8.35 22.52
C SER A 112 2.04 -9.09 22.17
N ILE A 113 0.92 -8.38 21.95
CA ILE A 113 -0.32 -8.99 21.45
C ILE A 113 -0.10 -9.50 20.01
N THR A 114 0.45 -8.66 19.14
CA THR A 114 0.78 -9.00 17.74
C THR A 114 1.70 -10.22 17.64
N LEU A 115 2.75 -10.28 18.46
CA LEU A 115 3.77 -11.33 18.46
C LEU A 115 3.39 -12.58 19.27
N SER A 116 2.20 -12.59 19.90
CA SER A 116 1.76 -13.75 20.68
C SER A 116 1.50 -14.97 19.78
N ASN A 117 2.11 -16.10 20.13
CA ASN A 117 1.91 -17.39 19.45
C ASN A 117 0.79 -18.25 20.06
N ILE A 118 0.19 -17.81 21.17
CA ILE A 118 -0.87 -18.53 21.89
C ILE A 118 -2.27 -17.96 21.65
N ILE A 119 -2.35 -16.78 21.02
CA ILE A 119 -3.58 -16.11 20.63
C ILE A 119 -3.65 -16.20 19.10
N SER A 120 -4.78 -16.66 18.57
CA SER A 120 -4.97 -16.77 17.12
C SER A 120 -5.06 -15.39 16.47
N ALA A 121 -4.73 -15.27 15.19
CA ALA A 121 -4.61 -13.96 14.54
C ALA A 121 -5.93 -13.17 14.58
N GLU A 122 -7.05 -13.85 14.37
CA GLU A 122 -8.41 -13.32 14.41
C GLU A 122 -8.85 -12.82 15.79
N GLU A 123 -8.19 -13.26 16.88
CA GLU A 123 -8.54 -12.85 18.24
C GLU A 123 -7.75 -11.61 18.70
N LYS A 124 -6.72 -11.19 17.94
CA LYS A 124 -5.77 -10.14 18.36
C LYS A 124 -6.30 -8.72 18.20
N GLN A 125 -7.34 -8.52 17.40
CA GLN A 125 -7.90 -7.21 17.13
C GLN A 125 -8.20 -6.45 18.43
N ILE A 126 -7.78 -5.19 18.45
CA ILE A 126 -8.15 -4.27 19.54
C ILE A 126 -9.50 -3.66 19.21
N ASN A 127 -10.52 -3.99 19.99
CA ASN A 127 -11.89 -3.58 19.76
C ASN A 127 -12.23 -2.22 20.41
N HIS A 128 -11.68 -1.94 21.59
CA HIS A 128 -11.89 -0.67 22.31
C HIS A 128 -10.79 -0.42 23.33
N ILE A 129 -10.51 0.85 23.63
CA ILE A 129 -9.55 1.29 24.64
C ILE A 129 -10.28 2.20 25.64
N GLN A 130 -10.42 1.74 26.89
CA GLN A 130 -11.01 2.52 27.98
C GLN A 130 -9.91 3.09 28.88
N LEU A 131 -9.77 4.41 28.91
CA LEU A 131 -8.86 5.11 29.81
C LEU A 131 -9.51 5.37 31.17
N VAL A 132 -8.79 5.06 32.25
CA VAL A 132 -9.23 5.26 33.64
C VAL A 132 -8.02 5.57 34.51
N ALA A 133 -7.93 6.81 34.99
CA ALA A 133 -6.79 7.28 35.78
C ALA A 133 -5.45 6.98 35.08
N ASN A 134 -4.66 6.06 35.63
CA ASN A 134 -3.33 5.69 35.10
C ASN A 134 -3.31 4.34 34.37
N SER A 135 -4.49 3.79 34.04
CA SER A 135 -4.62 2.52 33.32
C SER A 135 -5.46 2.69 32.05
N ALA A 136 -5.09 1.99 30.99
CA ALA A 136 -5.90 1.72 29.83
C ALA A 136 -6.35 0.26 29.85
N TYR A 137 -7.65 0.01 29.72
CA TYR A 137 -8.19 -1.32 29.51
C TYR A 137 -8.50 -1.51 28.03
N VAL A 138 -7.83 -2.48 27.41
CA VAL A 138 -7.91 -2.79 25.98
C VAL A 138 -8.76 -4.04 25.81
N SER A 139 -9.90 -3.95 25.13
CA SER A 139 -10.72 -5.13 24.80
C SER A 139 -10.27 -5.76 23.48
N THR A 140 -10.31 -7.09 23.43
CA THR A 140 -9.86 -7.89 22.29
C THR A 140 -10.77 -9.10 22.05
N GLY A 141 -10.48 -9.92 21.04
CA GLY A 141 -11.16 -11.19 20.80
C GLY A 141 -10.92 -12.25 21.88
N PHE A 142 -9.82 -12.19 22.63
CA PHE A 142 -9.47 -13.19 23.64
C PHE A 142 -9.73 -12.75 25.09
N GLY A 143 -9.87 -11.44 25.33
CA GLY A 143 -9.85 -10.92 26.69
C GLY A 143 -9.75 -9.40 26.81
N ILE A 144 -9.66 -8.94 28.05
CA ILE A 144 -9.29 -7.56 28.38
C ILE A 144 -7.83 -7.56 28.78
N VAL A 145 -7.07 -6.57 28.31
CA VAL A 145 -5.67 -6.38 28.67
C VAL A 145 -5.51 -5.02 29.34
N GLU A 146 -4.94 -4.98 30.54
CA GLU A 146 -4.58 -3.73 31.20
C GLU A 146 -3.21 -3.26 30.70
N VAL A 147 -3.10 -1.98 30.41
CA VAL A 147 -1.89 -1.35 29.88
C VAL A 147 -1.66 -0.02 30.59
N ASN A 148 -0.42 0.31 30.92
CA ASN A 148 -0.05 1.66 31.31
C ASN A 148 -0.01 2.55 30.05
N PRO A 149 -0.88 3.58 29.93
CA PRO A 149 -0.99 4.38 28.71
C PRO A 149 0.24 5.27 28.43
N GLU A 150 1.10 5.54 29.43
CA GLU A 150 2.31 6.36 29.28
C GLU A 150 3.52 5.53 28.84
N THR A 151 3.64 4.29 29.31
CA THR A 151 4.79 3.41 29.04
C THR A 151 4.49 2.28 28.06
N LEU A 152 3.22 2.03 27.77
CA LEU A 152 2.68 0.85 27.09
C LEU A 152 3.01 -0.49 27.79
N GLU A 153 3.41 -0.47 29.07
CA GLU A 153 3.67 -1.69 29.83
C GLU A 153 2.38 -2.45 30.16
N PHE A 154 2.37 -3.75 29.91
CA PHE A 154 1.23 -4.63 30.21
C PHE A 154 1.09 -4.93 31.71
N GLY A 155 -0.15 -4.83 32.19
CA GLY A 155 -0.60 -5.29 33.49
C GLY A 155 -1.31 -6.65 33.39
N ASP A 156 -2.45 -6.74 34.06
CA ASP A 156 -3.27 -7.95 34.11
C ASP A 156 -3.97 -8.23 32.76
N THR A 157 -4.05 -9.52 32.40
CA THR A 157 -4.87 -10.01 31.28
C THR A 157 -6.03 -10.85 31.79
N TYR A 158 -7.25 -10.46 31.42
CA TYR A 158 -8.49 -11.10 31.79
C TYR A 158 -9.00 -11.91 30.59
N TYR A 159 -8.75 -13.22 30.58
CA TYR A 159 -9.21 -14.09 29.50
C TYR A 159 -10.69 -14.43 29.65
N PHE A 160 -11.46 -14.33 28.56
CA PHE A 160 -12.89 -14.68 28.55
C PHE A 160 -13.13 -15.95 27.75
N GLY A 161 -13.84 -16.91 28.36
CA GLY A 161 -14.06 -18.25 27.79
C GLY A 161 -12.82 -19.17 27.85
N PRO A 162 -12.98 -20.46 27.56
CA PRO A 162 -11.86 -21.40 27.45
C PRO A 162 -10.99 -21.12 26.22
N THR A 163 -9.74 -21.61 26.19
CA THR A 163 -8.82 -21.42 25.05
C THR A 163 -9.35 -21.96 23.72
N SER A 164 -10.25 -22.95 23.74
CA SER A 164 -10.86 -23.53 22.54
C SER A 164 -12.07 -22.74 22.02
N SER A 165 -12.52 -21.72 22.75
CA SER A 165 -13.71 -20.92 22.44
C SER A 165 -13.64 -19.62 23.25
N ARG A 166 -12.73 -18.72 22.85
CA ARG A 166 -12.67 -17.38 23.44
C ARG A 166 -13.96 -16.63 23.15
N ILE A 167 -14.31 -15.73 24.07
CA ILE A 167 -15.47 -14.87 23.93
C ILE A 167 -14.95 -13.47 23.61
N GLU A 168 -15.32 -12.96 22.43
CA GLU A 168 -14.93 -11.63 21.99
C GLU A 168 -15.54 -10.52 22.86
N ILE A 169 -14.71 -9.56 23.27
CA ILE A 169 -15.13 -8.39 24.02
C ILE A 169 -15.24 -7.20 23.08
N ASN A 170 -16.47 -6.79 22.80
CA ASN A 170 -16.79 -5.62 21.96
C ASN A 170 -16.33 -4.33 22.65
N GLN A 171 -16.63 -4.19 23.95
CA GLN A 171 -16.22 -3.01 24.72
C GLN A 171 -15.97 -3.35 26.19
N VAL A 172 -14.89 -2.81 26.75
CA VAL A 172 -14.66 -2.72 28.20
C VAL A 172 -15.00 -1.33 28.70
N PHE A 173 -15.63 -1.26 29.88
CA PHE A 173 -15.98 0.00 30.51
C PHE A 173 -15.80 -0.07 32.03
N VAL A 174 -15.36 1.02 32.66
CA VAL A 174 -15.21 1.09 34.13
C VAL A 174 -16.20 2.09 34.68
N PHE A 175 -17.00 1.65 35.65
CA PHE A 175 -18.02 2.47 36.29
C PHE A 175 -18.16 2.07 37.76
N GLU A 176 -18.17 3.05 38.68
CA GLU A 176 -18.32 2.85 40.12
C GLU A 176 -17.43 1.73 40.70
N ASN A 177 -16.13 1.75 40.38
CA ASN A 177 -15.13 0.75 40.81
C ASN A 177 -15.44 -0.70 40.38
N ALA A 178 -16.17 -0.89 39.29
CA ALA A 178 -16.37 -2.20 38.66
C ALA A 178 -15.99 -2.14 37.18
N LEU A 179 -15.43 -3.24 36.67
CA LEU A 179 -15.27 -3.46 35.24
C LEU A 179 -16.54 -4.09 34.69
N TYR A 180 -16.93 -3.62 33.53
CA TYR A 180 -18.01 -4.15 32.70
C TYR A 180 -17.42 -4.60 31.37
N ALA A 181 -17.84 -5.77 30.89
CA ALA A 181 -17.47 -6.31 29.59
C ALA A 181 -18.74 -6.55 28.78
N ALA A 182 -18.91 -5.78 27.71
CA ALA A 182 -19.91 -6.04 26.68
C ALA A 182 -19.29 -7.02 25.66
N THR A 183 -19.92 -8.18 25.50
CA THR A 183 -19.40 -9.27 24.67
C THR A 183 -20.46 -9.77 23.70
N GLU A 184 -20.04 -10.58 22.72
CA GLU A 184 -20.97 -11.22 21.78
C GLU A 184 -21.97 -12.19 22.47
N GLN A 185 -21.65 -12.66 23.70
CA GLN A 185 -22.44 -13.68 24.42
C GLN A 185 -23.15 -13.14 25.68
N GLY A 186 -22.70 -12.02 26.24
CA GLY A 186 -23.32 -11.43 27.41
C GLY A 186 -22.73 -10.11 27.89
N LEU A 187 -23.37 -9.55 28.90
CA LEU A 187 -22.87 -8.42 29.65
C LEU A 187 -22.36 -8.93 30.99
N PHE A 188 -21.06 -8.79 31.23
CA PHE A 188 -20.40 -9.28 32.44
C PHE A 188 -19.92 -8.13 33.31
N LYS A 189 -19.86 -8.36 34.62
CA LYS A 189 -19.40 -7.39 35.61
C LYS A 189 -18.47 -8.05 36.64
N THR A 190 -17.43 -7.33 37.06
CA THR A 190 -16.65 -7.70 38.24
C THR A 190 -16.22 -6.45 39.03
N PRO A 191 -16.34 -6.42 40.37
CA PRO A 191 -15.75 -5.35 41.17
C PRO A 191 -14.23 -5.33 41.02
N GLN A 192 -13.60 -4.14 40.94
CA GLN A 192 -12.14 -4.02 40.87
C GLN A 192 -11.44 -4.60 42.11
N THR A 193 -12.15 -4.67 43.24
CA THR A 193 -11.71 -5.25 44.51
C THR A 193 -11.81 -6.78 44.58
N ASN A 194 -12.43 -7.42 43.58
CA ASN A 194 -12.53 -8.88 43.54
C ASN A 194 -11.13 -9.50 43.36
N GLN A 195 -10.68 -10.28 44.34
CA GLN A 195 -9.36 -10.93 44.32
C GLN A 195 -9.23 -11.99 43.23
N ASN A 196 -10.34 -12.54 42.76
CA ASN A 196 -10.38 -13.57 41.72
C ASN A 196 -10.73 -13.02 40.34
N LYS A 197 -10.69 -11.69 40.13
CA LYS A 197 -11.14 -11.04 38.88
C LYS A 197 -10.45 -11.55 37.60
N LEU A 198 -9.27 -12.16 37.70
CA LEU A 198 -8.58 -12.81 36.57
C LEU A 198 -9.28 -14.10 36.11
N GLU A 199 -10.04 -14.75 37.00
CA GLU A 199 -10.82 -15.94 36.70
C GLU A 199 -12.18 -15.51 36.12
N PHE A 200 -12.43 -15.84 34.85
CA PHE A 200 -13.71 -15.53 34.18
C PHE A 200 -14.93 -16.06 34.94
N SER A 201 -14.79 -17.21 35.61
CA SER A 201 -15.85 -17.81 36.44
C SER A 201 -16.26 -16.95 37.64
N SER A 202 -15.48 -15.93 38.00
CA SER A 202 -15.79 -14.96 39.06
C SER A 202 -16.55 -13.72 38.57
N TRP A 203 -16.76 -13.57 37.26
CA TRP A 203 -17.52 -12.46 36.69
C TRP A 203 -19.01 -12.77 36.69
N ASP A 204 -19.81 -11.81 37.15
CA ASP A 204 -21.26 -11.93 37.16
C ASP A 204 -21.81 -11.64 35.76
N GLN A 205 -22.53 -12.60 35.17
CA GLN A 205 -23.28 -12.35 33.94
C GLN A 205 -24.59 -11.63 34.28
N LEU A 206 -24.68 -10.34 33.95
CA LEU A 206 -25.86 -9.51 34.19
C LEU A 206 -26.98 -9.79 33.19
N ALA A 207 -26.63 -10.11 31.95
CA ALA A 207 -27.58 -10.45 30.89
C ALA A 207 -26.91 -11.23 29.74
N ALA A 208 -27.67 -12.05 29.04
CA ALA A 208 -27.20 -12.81 27.87
C ALA A 208 -27.47 -12.09 26.52
N GLY A 209 -26.73 -12.48 25.48
CA GLY A 209 -26.84 -12.00 24.10
C GLY A 209 -25.70 -11.06 23.69
N ASN A 210 -25.76 -10.52 22.47
CA ASN A 210 -24.71 -9.66 21.92
C ASN A 210 -24.82 -8.21 22.45
N TRP A 211 -23.87 -7.77 23.25
CA TRP A 211 -23.78 -6.41 23.78
C TRP A 211 -22.63 -5.67 23.12
N ALA A 212 -22.93 -4.51 22.51
CA ALA A 212 -21.99 -3.80 21.64
C ALA A 212 -21.35 -2.59 22.32
N PHE A 213 -22.14 -1.73 22.98
CA PHE A 213 -21.67 -0.46 23.54
C PHE A 213 -22.07 -0.24 24.99
N LEU A 214 -21.26 0.52 25.72
CA LEU A 214 -21.42 0.98 27.10
C LEU A 214 -21.08 2.47 27.17
N TRP A 215 -21.88 3.26 27.89
CA TRP A 215 -21.59 4.68 28.14
C TRP A 215 -22.30 5.19 29.39
N VAL A 216 -21.88 6.37 29.88
CA VAL A 216 -22.50 7.02 31.03
C VAL A 216 -23.24 8.28 30.60
N GLN A 217 -24.44 8.46 31.15
CA GLN A 217 -25.23 9.69 31.02
C GLN A 217 -25.94 9.97 32.34
N ASP A 218 -25.88 11.21 32.82
CA ASP A 218 -26.50 11.65 34.08
C ASP A 218 -26.20 10.72 35.28
N SER A 219 -24.93 10.30 35.41
CA SER A 219 -24.46 9.35 36.45
C SER A 219 -25.09 7.94 36.38
N SER A 220 -25.77 7.59 35.30
CA SER A 220 -26.26 6.24 35.06
C SER A 220 -25.46 5.57 33.94
N LEU A 221 -25.14 4.29 34.11
CA LEU A 221 -24.53 3.47 33.08
C LEU A 221 -25.62 2.92 32.14
N TYR A 222 -25.38 3.00 30.84
CA TYR A 222 -26.23 2.45 29.80
C TYR A 222 -25.45 1.47 28.94
N ALA A 223 -26.18 0.57 28.29
CA ALA A 223 -25.62 -0.40 27.36
C ALA A 223 -26.54 -0.66 26.16
N VAL A 224 -25.94 -1.02 25.03
CA VAL A 224 -26.66 -1.41 23.81
C VAL A 224 -26.55 -2.90 23.59
N LYS A 225 -27.70 -3.55 23.41
CA LYS A 225 -27.78 -4.93 22.91
C LYS A 225 -28.08 -4.90 21.41
N ASP A 226 -27.18 -5.48 20.63
CA ASP A 226 -27.32 -5.60 19.18
C ASP A 226 -28.15 -6.85 18.82
N LEU A 227 -29.11 -6.68 17.91
CA LEU A 227 -30.01 -7.72 17.40
C LEU A 227 -29.82 -7.92 15.88
N GLY A 228 -28.77 -7.35 15.29
CA GLY A 228 -28.42 -7.44 13.87
C GLY A 228 -29.09 -6.35 13.02
N SER A 229 -30.40 -6.43 12.82
CA SER A 229 -31.16 -5.45 12.03
C SER A 229 -31.84 -4.35 12.88
N SER A 230 -31.67 -4.44 14.20
CA SER A 230 -32.14 -3.47 15.18
C SER A 230 -31.31 -3.60 16.45
N PHE A 231 -31.43 -2.66 17.37
CA PHE A 231 -30.74 -2.69 18.65
C PHE A 231 -31.58 -2.06 19.75
N SER A 232 -31.32 -2.45 20.99
CA SER A 232 -32.07 -2.00 22.16
C SER A 232 -31.16 -1.37 23.21
N PHE A 233 -31.56 -0.24 23.76
CA PHE A 233 -30.84 0.46 24.82
C PHE A 233 -31.35 0.01 26.19
N PHE A 234 -30.44 -0.15 27.13
CA PHE A 234 -30.72 -0.55 28.50
C PHE A 234 -30.03 0.38 29.48
N GLN A 235 -30.71 0.73 30.57
CA GLN A 235 -30.09 1.33 31.75
C GLN A 235 -29.64 0.21 32.69
N LEU A 236 -28.42 0.30 33.18
CA LEU A 236 -27.81 -0.67 34.10
C LEU A 236 -27.89 -0.11 35.53
N GLY A 237 -28.60 -0.83 36.39
CA GLY A 237 -28.63 -0.59 37.84
C GLY A 237 -28.68 -1.92 38.58
N ASN A 238 -29.53 -2.04 39.60
CA ASN A 238 -29.80 -3.34 40.24
C ASN A 238 -30.44 -4.35 39.28
N THR A 239 -31.13 -3.85 38.24
CA THR A 239 -31.66 -4.65 37.14
C THR A 239 -31.29 -4.02 35.81
N VAL A 240 -31.27 -4.83 34.75
CA VAL A 240 -31.06 -4.39 33.37
C VAL A 240 -32.41 -3.97 32.79
N GLN A 241 -32.66 -2.67 32.61
CA GLN A 241 -33.96 -2.15 32.20
C GLN A 241 -33.93 -1.60 30.78
N LYS A 242 -34.74 -2.17 29.88
CA LYS A 242 -34.88 -1.70 28.50
C LYS A 242 -35.52 -0.30 28.46
N LYS A 243 -34.95 0.61 27.67
CA LYS A 243 -35.42 1.99 27.52
C LYS A 243 -35.96 2.29 26.12
N ALA A 244 -35.25 1.87 25.08
CA ALA A 244 -35.61 2.17 23.71
C ALA A 244 -35.22 1.03 22.75
N THR A 245 -35.72 1.07 21.53
CA THR A 245 -35.32 0.21 20.40
C THR A 245 -35.25 1.04 19.15
N PHE A 246 -34.21 0.84 18.36
CA PHE A 246 -34.02 1.52 17.09
C PHE A 246 -33.79 0.50 15.98
N PRO A 247 -34.28 0.77 14.76
CA PRO A 247 -33.97 -0.05 13.59
C PRO A 247 -32.58 0.28 13.03
N GLY A 248 -32.03 -0.63 12.24
CA GLY A 248 -30.77 -0.44 11.53
C GLY A 248 -29.63 -1.28 12.10
N VAL A 249 -28.59 -1.46 11.29
CA VAL A 249 -27.34 -2.11 11.69
C VAL A 249 -26.49 -1.08 12.43
N LEU A 250 -26.24 -1.32 13.71
CA LEU A 250 -25.52 -0.40 14.58
C LEU A 250 -24.05 -0.26 14.15
N LYS A 251 -23.55 0.97 14.13
CA LYS A 251 -22.14 1.28 13.81
C LYS A 251 -21.43 1.98 14.96
N ASN A 252 -22.05 3.02 15.54
CA ASN A 252 -21.44 3.77 16.63
C ASN A 252 -22.48 4.44 17.54
N ILE A 253 -22.10 4.62 18.80
CA ILE A 253 -22.84 5.40 19.80
C ILE A 253 -21.92 6.49 20.34
N PHE A 254 -22.35 7.75 20.28
CA PHE A 254 -21.62 8.87 20.85
C PHE A 254 -22.53 9.73 21.74
N PRO A 255 -22.36 9.68 23.07
CA PRO A 255 -23.08 10.58 23.97
C PRO A 255 -22.55 12.01 23.86
N HIS A 256 -23.45 12.98 23.96
CA HIS A 256 -23.15 14.41 24.00
C HIS A 256 -23.95 15.11 25.11
N GLU A 257 -23.76 16.42 25.30
CA GLU A 257 -24.35 17.17 26.41
C GLU A 257 -25.87 17.05 26.49
N ASN A 258 -26.54 17.02 25.34
CA ASN A 258 -28.00 17.08 25.22
C ASN A 258 -28.66 15.72 24.91
N GLY A 259 -27.86 14.67 24.67
CA GLY A 259 -28.37 13.33 24.39
C GLY A 259 -27.35 12.42 23.73
N VAL A 260 -27.77 11.67 22.70
CA VAL A 260 -26.94 10.63 22.08
C VAL A 260 -27.07 10.63 20.57
N LEU A 261 -25.93 10.64 19.88
CA LEU A 261 -25.82 10.35 18.46
C LEU A 261 -25.72 8.83 18.27
N ILE A 262 -26.55 8.31 17.37
CA ILE A 262 -26.68 6.88 17.07
C ILE A 262 -26.43 6.72 15.58
N THR A 263 -25.30 6.11 15.24
CA THR A 263 -24.92 5.87 13.85
C THR A 263 -25.32 4.45 13.47
N VAL A 264 -26.10 4.34 12.40
CA VAL A 264 -26.38 3.07 11.71
C VAL A 264 -25.87 3.16 10.28
N SER A 265 -25.74 2.03 9.59
CA SER A 265 -25.07 1.97 8.27
C SER A 265 -25.47 3.06 7.27
N ASN A 266 -26.73 3.51 7.24
CA ASN A 266 -27.24 4.45 6.24
C ASN A 266 -27.77 5.79 6.79
N GLN A 267 -27.72 6.01 8.10
CA GLN A 267 -28.27 7.22 8.72
C GLN A 267 -27.74 7.44 10.14
N VAL A 268 -27.86 8.68 10.61
CA VAL A 268 -27.54 9.06 12.00
C VAL A 268 -28.82 9.54 12.68
N TYR A 269 -29.14 8.98 13.85
CA TYR A 269 -30.17 9.53 14.73
C TYR A 269 -29.53 10.40 15.79
N ASP A 270 -30.02 11.63 15.92
CA ASP A 270 -29.79 12.42 17.13
C ASP A 270 -31.00 12.27 18.05
N THR A 271 -30.74 12.07 19.33
CA THR A 271 -31.76 11.82 20.33
C THR A 271 -31.49 12.69 21.54
N ASP A 272 -32.55 13.02 22.28
CA ASP A 272 -32.40 13.58 23.62
C ASP A 272 -31.95 12.50 24.62
N LYS A 273 -31.69 12.94 25.86
CA LYS A 273 -31.33 12.05 26.99
C LYS A 273 -32.37 10.96 27.32
N SER A 274 -33.61 11.10 26.86
CA SER A 274 -34.68 10.11 27.01
C SER A 274 -34.81 9.17 25.80
N PHE A 275 -33.87 9.25 24.86
CA PHE A 275 -33.86 8.50 23.59
C PHE A 275 -35.03 8.83 22.67
N VAL A 276 -35.62 10.03 22.81
CA VAL A 276 -36.58 10.55 21.85
C VAL A 276 -35.81 11.20 20.72
N ARG A 277 -36.13 10.82 19.48
CA ARG A 277 -35.45 11.32 18.29
C ARG A 277 -35.71 12.81 18.08
N THR A 278 -34.64 13.60 18.05
CA THR A 278 -34.66 15.05 17.78
C THR A 278 -34.36 15.36 16.33
N GLN A 279 -33.47 14.58 15.70
CA GLN A 279 -33.10 14.72 14.28
C GLN A 279 -32.81 13.35 13.67
N THR A 280 -33.02 13.23 12.36
CA THR A 280 -32.48 12.13 11.54
C THR A 280 -31.64 12.76 10.43
N ILE A 281 -30.37 12.39 10.34
CA ILE A 281 -29.49 12.76 9.24
C ILE A 281 -29.47 11.58 8.28
N VAL A 282 -29.85 11.83 7.03
CA VAL A 282 -30.01 10.83 5.97
C VAL A 282 -29.20 11.26 4.76
N ASP A 283 -29.74 11.08 3.55
CA ASP A 283 -29.09 11.44 2.31
C ASP A 283 -28.54 12.86 2.31
N LEU A 284 -27.21 12.97 2.23
CA LEU A 284 -26.51 14.23 2.04
C LEU A 284 -26.29 14.45 0.53
N ASP A 285 -26.64 15.64 0.03
CA ASP A 285 -26.52 15.95 -1.40
C ASP A 285 -25.05 15.88 -1.85
N GLY A 286 -24.76 15.01 -2.82
CA GLY A 286 -23.40 14.80 -3.35
C GLY A 286 -22.56 13.74 -2.63
N VAL A 287 -23.05 13.17 -1.53
CA VAL A 287 -22.42 12.06 -0.79
C VAL A 287 -23.25 10.81 -1.06
N LYS A 288 -22.86 9.98 -2.04
CA LYS A 288 -23.61 8.77 -2.41
C LYS A 288 -22.69 7.61 -2.79
N PRO A 289 -22.91 6.39 -2.25
CA PRO A 289 -23.95 6.00 -1.29
C PRO A 289 -23.65 6.46 0.15
N ASN A 290 -24.70 6.79 0.92
CA ASN A 290 -24.60 7.20 2.33
C ASN A 290 -24.29 6.01 3.22
N ASN A 291 -23.00 5.70 3.36
CA ASN A 291 -22.50 4.69 4.29
C ASN A 291 -21.79 5.40 5.45
N PHE A 292 -22.41 5.42 6.62
CA PHE A 292 -21.88 6.10 7.80
C PHE A 292 -21.23 5.11 8.77
N ASN A 293 -20.01 5.44 9.21
CA ASN A 293 -19.23 4.64 10.16
C ASN A 293 -19.42 5.16 11.60
N PHE A 294 -19.45 6.48 11.79
CA PHE A 294 -19.74 7.09 13.08
C PHE A 294 -20.27 8.52 12.92
N ALA A 295 -20.79 9.05 14.03
CA ALA A 295 -21.08 10.46 14.21
C ALA A 295 -20.70 10.87 15.63
N ILE A 296 -19.90 11.91 15.74
CA ILE A 296 -19.47 12.49 17.02
C ILE A 296 -19.87 13.97 17.10
N SER A 297 -19.84 14.54 18.30
CA SER A 297 -20.15 15.95 18.54
C SER A 297 -19.00 16.64 19.27
N LEU A 298 -18.67 17.85 18.83
CA LEU A 298 -17.72 18.76 19.50
C LEU A 298 -18.29 20.17 19.42
N ASN A 299 -18.51 20.83 20.57
CA ASN A 299 -19.12 22.17 20.65
C ASN A 299 -20.46 22.28 19.90
N ASP A 300 -21.35 21.28 20.07
CA ASP A 300 -22.63 21.12 19.35
C ASP A 300 -22.52 20.96 17.81
N GLN A 301 -21.31 20.96 17.26
CA GLN A 301 -21.04 20.68 15.86
C GLN A 301 -20.92 19.17 15.65
N LYS A 302 -21.65 18.64 14.65
CA LYS A 302 -21.65 17.20 14.32
C LYS A 302 -20.58 16.90 13.27
N TRP A 303 -19.89 15.78 13.49
CA TRP A 303 -18.84 15.26 12.61
C TRP A 303 -19.16 13.82 12.25
N ILE A 304 -19.22 13.51 10.96
CA ILE A 304 -19.68 12.22 10.46
C ILE A 304 -18.56 11.59 9.64
N GLY A 305 -18.11 10.40 10.06
CA GLY A 305 -17.19 9.59 9.27
C GLY A 305 -17.97 8.70 8.31
N THR A 306 -17.57 8.68 7.05
CA THR A 306 -18.20 7.87 6.01
C THR A 306 -17.27 6.77 5.52
N SER A 307 -17.82 5.77 4.82
CA SER A 307 -17.01 4.72 4.20
C SER A 307 -16.39 5.12 2.85
N ASN A 308 -16.86 6.20 2.21
CA ASN A 308 -16.51 6.53 0.82
C ASN A 308 -16.21 8.01 0.53
N GLU A 309 -16.60 8.94 1.40
CA GLU A 309 -16.55 10.39 1.15
C GLU A 309 -15.73 11.15 2.20
N GLY A 310 -15.11 10.42 3.13
CA GLY A 310 -14.27 10.98 4.16
C GLY A 310 -15.02 11.49 5.39
N LEU A 311 -14.43 12.49 6.05
CA LEU A 311 -14.96 13.15 7.24
C LEU A 311 -15.81 14.37 6.84
N ILE A 312 -17.04 14.40 7.32
CA ILE A 312 -18.00 15.48 7.07
C ILE A 312 -18.17 16.32 8.34
N ARG A 313 -18.09 17.64 8.20
CA ARG A 313 -18.58 18.59 9.20
C ARG A 313 -20.00 19.01 8.82
N TYR A 314 -20.98 18.51 9.56
CA TYR A 314 -22.40 18.63 9.20
C TYR A 314 -23.06 19.85 9.83
N ALA A 315 -23.58 20.79 9.03
CA ALA A 315 -24.43 21.88 9.53
C ALA A 315 -25.92 21.59 9.31
N ASP A 316 -26.31 21.23 8.10
CA ASP A 316 -27.63 20.71 7.71
C ASP A 316 -27.53 19.81 6.47
N ASP A 317 -28.66 19.21 6.04
CA ASP A 317 -28.68 18.24 4.92
C ASP A 317 -28.21 18.82 3.58
N THR A 318 -28.21 20.15 3.44
CA THR A 318 -27.80 20.88 2.23
C THR A 318 -26.52 21.71 2.41
N ASN A 319 -25.98 21.75 3.63
CA ASN A 319 -24.85 22.58 4.00
C ASN A 319 -23.92 21.80 4.94
N PHE A 320 -22.82 21.31 4.38
CA PHE A 320 -21.79 20.59 5.10
C PHE A 320 -20.45 20.76 4.39
N ASP A 321 -19.35 20.55 5.13
CA ASP A 321 -18.00 20.62 4.59
C ASP A 321 -17.37 19.23 4.57
N LEU A 322 -16.70 18.90 3.45
CA LEU A 322 -15.81 17.75 3.36
C LEU A 322 -14.43 18.15 3.88
N ILE A 323 -13.99 17.46 4.92
CA ILE A 323 -12.78 17.82 5.70
C ILE A 323 -11.59 16.96 5.31
N SER A 324 -11.82 15.72 4.87
CA SER A 324 -10.75 14.82 4.42
C SER A 324 -9.92 15.45 3.30
N PRO A 325 -8.58 15.30 3.31
CA PRO A 325 -7.75 15.67 2.19
C PRO A 325 -8.03 14.76 0.99
N GLN A 326 -7.74 15.26 -0.21
CA GLN A 326 -7.85 14.49 -1.43
C GLN A 326 -6.77 13.41 -1.51
N GLY A 327 -7.13 12.23 -1.99
CA GLY A 327 -6.26 11.06 -2.11
C GLY A 327 -6.74 10.12 -3.23
N PRO A 328 -6.04 8.99 -3.44
CA PRO A 328 -6.55 7.93 -4.29
C PRO A 328 -7.89 7.42 -3.74
N LEU A 329 -8.70 6.78 -4.58
CA LEU A 329 -9.97 6.18 -4.17
C LEU A 329 -9.81 5.26 -2.96
N LEU A 330 -8.77 4.41 -2.98
CA LEU A 330 -8.50 3.40 -1.96
C LEU A 330 -7.01 3.31 -1.65
N ASN A 331 -6.69 2.81 -0.46
CA ASN A 331 -5.32 2.44 -0.09
C ASN A 331 -4.86 1.14 -0.78
N SER A 332 -5.77 0.35 -1.35
CA SER A 332 -5.42 -0.84 -2.12
C SER A 332 -4.92 -0.44 -3.51
N ILE A 333 -3.60 -0.49 -3.73
CA ILE A 333 -2.95 -0.10 -4.99
C ILE A 333 -2.53 -1.37 -5.73
N PHE A 334 -3.25 -1.69 -6.81
CA PHE A 334 -3.04 -2.95 -7.52
C PHE A 334 -2.04 -2.82 -8.67
N ASP A 335 -2.09 -1.70 -9.39
CA ASP A 335 -1.23 -1.40 -10.52
C ASP A 335 -1.00 0.12 -10.60
N ILE A 336 0.19 0.49 -11.06
CA ILE A 336 0.61 1.87 -11.26
C ILE A 336 1.10 2.00 -12.69
N GLU A 337 0.48 2.91 -13.45
CA GLU A 337 1.01 3.36 -14.74
C GLU A 337 1.47 4.81 -14.60
N HIS A 338 2.78 5.02 -14.70
CA HIS A 338 3.36 6.36 -14.59
C HIS A 338 3.68 6.93 -15.98
N LEU A 339 3.19 8.15 -16.24
CA LEU A 339 3.46 8.97 -17.41
C LEU A 339 4.18 10.25 -16.98
N GLN A 340 4.84 10.97 -17.90
CA GLN A 340 5.72 12.10 -17.54
C GLN A 340 5.15 13.10 -16.50
N GLN A 341 3.84 13.36 -16.51
CA GLN A 341 3.16 14.30 -15.61
C GLN A 341 1.98 13.68 -14.84
N ASP A 342 1.67 12.41 -15.11
CA ASP A 342 0.46 11.75 -14.62
C ASP A 342 0.81 10.41 -14.00
N LEU A 343 0.10 10.04 -12.95
CA LEU A 343 0.13 8.71 -12.36
C LEU A 343 -1.28 8.15 -12.41
N TRP A 344 -1.47 6.98 -13.03
CA TRP A 344 -2.72 6.25 -13.05
C TRP A 344 -2.65 5.04 -12.15
N ILE A 345 -3.74 4.78 -11.44
CA ILE A 345 -3.82 3.71 -10.45
C ILE A 345 -5.08 2.89 -10.70
N ALA A 346 -4.87 1.58 -10.79
CA ALA A 346 -5.94 0.59 -10.72
C ALA A 346 -6.05 0.01 -9.30
N HIS A 347 -7.28 -0.14 -8.81
CA HIS A 347 -7.57 -0.58 -7.45
C HIS A 347 -8.15 -2.00 -7.35
N GLY A 348 -8.31 -2.71 -8.47
CA GLY A 348 -8.96 -4.02 -8.52
C GLY A 348 -8.22 -5.11 -7.75
N ASP A 349 -8.70 -6.34 -7.84
CA ASP A 349 -8.14 -7.46 -7.08
C ASP A 349 -8.11 -8.77 -7.88
N TYR A 350 -7.08 -9.56 -7.59
CA TYR A 350 -7.12 -11.01 -7.62
C TYR A 350 -6.16 -11.57 -6.57
N ASN A 351 -6.51 -12.72 -5.99
CA ASN A 351 -5.62 -13.40 -5.04
C ASN A 351 -4.43 -14.09 -5.73
N LEU A 352 -3.51 -14.69 -4.98
CA LEU A 352 -2.31 -15.35 -5.53
C LEU A 352 -2.59 -16.46 -6.57
N PHE A 353 -3.83 -16.95 -6.68
CA PHE A 353 -4.26 -17.93 -7.68
C PHE A 353 -5.03 -17.28 -8.87
N TYR A 354 -4.93 -15.97 -9.05
CA TYR A 354 -5.68 -15.21 -10.07
C TYR A 354 -7.20 -15.36 -9.94
N ASN A 355 -7.70 -15.53 -8.71
CA ASN A 355 -9.12 -15.50 -8.43
C ASN A 355 -9.55 -14.06 -8.14
N PRO A 356 -10.42 -13.43 -8.96
CA PRO A 356 -10.84 -12.03 -8.79
C PRO A 356 -11.97 -11.85 -7.76
N TYR A 357 -12.37 -12.88 -7.02
CA TYR A 357 -13.46 -12.79 -6.04
C TYR A 357 -12.97 -12.38 -4.64
N PRO A 358 -13.77 -11.58 -3.88
CA PRO A 358 -15.05 -10.98 -4.28
C PRO A 358 -14.89 -9.97 -5.44
N LEU A 359 -15.90 -9.91 -6.33
CA LEU A 359 -15.84 -9.02 -7.50
C LEU A 359 -16.07 -7.58 -7.04
N GLU A 360 -14.98 -6.86 -6.90
CA GLU A 360 -15.00 -5.48 -6.44
C GLU A 360 -15.20 -4.50 -7.59
N LYS A 361 -16.06 -3.50 -7.36
CA LYS A 361 -16.43 -2.46 -8.31
C LYS A 361 -15.72 -1.16 -8.00
N TYR A 362 -14.39 -1.21 -8.01
CA TYR A 362 -13.58 -0.03 -7.77
C TYR A 362 -13.32 0.76 -9.05
N GLY A 363 -13.11 2.05 -8.88
CA GLY A 363 -12.77 2.96 -9.96
C GLY A 363 -11.27 3.00 -10.26
N LEU A 364 -10.86 4.07 -10.95
CA LEU A 364 -9.46 4.40 -11.20
C LEU A 364 -9.12 5.72 -10.50
N SER A 365 -7.88 5.87 -10.06
CA SER A 365 -7.36 7.15 -9.57
C SER A 365 -6.30 7.69 -10.51
N ARG A 366 -6.28 9.01 -10.68
CA ARG A 366 -5.28 9.74 -11.45
C ARG A 366 -4.69 10.85 -10.57
N TYR A 367 -3.37 10.94 -10.53
CA TYR A 367 -2.66 12.03 -9.87
C TYR A 367 -1.91 12.85 -10.92
N VAL A 368 -2.28 14.12 -11.06
CA VAL A 368 -1.75 15.06 -12.06
C VAL A 368 -1.67 16.45 -11.44
N ASP A 369 -0.59 17.20 -11.72
CA ASP A 369 -0.39 18.57 -11.20
C ASP A 369 -0.58 18.70 -9.67
N LYS A 370 -0.17 17.67 -8.94
CA LYS A 370 -0.34 17.55 -7.47
C LYS A 370 -1.79 17.51 -6.99
N GLN A 371 -2.72 17.12 -7.84
CA GLN A 371 -4.14 16.96 -7.53
C GLN A 371 -4.59 15.54 -7.88
N TRP A 372 -5.61 15.07 -7.16
CA TRP A 372 -6.26 13.79 -7.41
C TRP A 372 -7.52 13.98 -8.25
N GLU A 373 -7.68 13.15 -9.28
CA GLU A 373 -8.87 13.00 -10.08
C GLU A 373 -9.26 11.53 -10.07
N ASN A 374 -10.47 11.21 -9.60
CA ASN A 374 -10.92 9.84 -9.46
C ASN A 374 -12.09 9.56 -10.42
N ILE A 375 -12.03 8.45 -11.16
CA ILE A 375 -13.12 7.99 -12.03
C ILE A 375 -13.86 6.86 -11.31
N PRO A 376 -15.10 7.06 -10.84
CA PRO A 376 -15.85 6.00 -10.19
C PRO A 376 -16.25 4.88 -11.16
N ASN A 377 -16.49 3.70 -10.61
CA ASN A 377 -16.73 2.47 -11.38
C ASN A 377 -17.98 2.53 -12.29
N ASP A 378 -19.01 3.26 -11.89
CA ASP A 378 -20.24 3.44 -12.67
C ASP A 378 -19.99 4.20 -13.99
N GLN A 379 -19.02 5.10 -14.02
CA GLN A 379 -18.53 5.77 -15.23
C GLN A 379 -17.64 4.87 -16.10
N LEU A 380 -17.11 3.78 -15.53
CA LEU A 380 -16.29 2.77 -16.19
C LEU A 380 -17.12 1.55 -16.61
N PHE A 381 -18.38 1.79 -17.02
CA PHE A 381 -19.32 0.78 -17.50
C PHE A 381 -19.63 -0.33 -16.49
N ASN A 382 -19.38 -0.09 -15.20
CA ASN A 382 -19.53 -1.06 -14.12
C ASN A 382 -18.70 -2.34 -14.31
N ALA A 383 -17.56 -2.27 -14.99
CA ALA A 383 -16.65 -3.41 -15.12
C ALA A 383 -15.92 -3.68 -13.80
N ASP A 384 -15.82 -4.95 -13.40
CA ASP A 384 -15.26 -5.34 -12.10
C ASP A 384 -13.72 -5.52 -12.16
N SER A 385 -13.04 -5.33 -11.03
CA SER A 385 -11.62 -5.68 -10.85
C SER A 385 -10.67 -5.14 -11.94
N PHE A 386 -10.50 -3.82 -12.02
CA PHE A 386 -9.44 -3.22 -12.85
C PHE A 386 -8.05 -3.54 -12.29
N VAL A 387 -7.24 -4.28 -13.05
CA VAL A 387 -5.95 -4.80 -12.57
C VAL A 387 -4.75 -4.19 -13.28
N ARG A 388 -4.97 -3.44 -14.36
CA ARG A 388 -3.88 -2.84 -15.13
C ARG A 388 -4.35 -1.58 -15.84
N THR A 389 -3.50 -0.57 -15.88
CA THR A 389 -3.62 0.59 -16.76
C THR A 389 -2.44 0.63 -17.73
N VAL A 390 -2.69 0.92 -19.00
CA VAL A 390 -1.67 0.93 -20.05
C VAL A 390 -1.85 2.17 -20.89
N ALA A 391 -0.86 3.05 -20.91
CA ALA A 391 -0.91 4.23 -21.76
C ALA A 391 -0.52 3.91 -23.20
N HIS A 392 -1.09 4.67 -24.14
CA HIS A 392 -0.61 4.67 -25.51
C HIS A 392 0.72 5.45 -25.57
N PRO A 393 1.81 4.89 -26.14
CA PRO A 393 3.15 5.49 -26.07
C PRO A 393 3.26 6.82 -26.83
N THR A 394 2.50 6.99 -27.92
CA THR A 394 2.56 8.17 -28.79
C THR A 394 1.27 9.01 -28.84
N GLU A 395 0.10 8.45 -28.53
CA GLU A 395 -1.17 9.18 -28.46
C GLU A 395 -1.43 9.62 -27.01
N ILE A 396 -0.87 10.77 -26.64
CA ILE A 396 -1.04 11.36 -25.31
C ILE A 396 -2.54 11.49 -24.99
N GLY A 397 -2.93 11.06 -23.80
CA GLY A 397 -4.32 11.09 -23.32
C GLY A 397 -5.11 9.81 -23.62
N THR A 398 -4.58 8.89 -24.46
CA THR A 398 -5.18 7.57 -24.68
C THR A 398 -4.59 6.55 -23.70
N LEU A 399 -5.48 5.83 -23.00
CA LEU A 399 -5.14 4.81 -22.00
C LEU A 399 -6.14 3.65 -22.06
N TYR A 400 -5.69 2.46 -21.69
CA TYR A 400 -6.50 1.25 -21.63
C TYR A 400 -6.49 0.69 -20.20
N ALA A 401 -7.66 0.50 -19.60
CA ALA A 401 -7.80 -0.13 -18.30
C ALA A 401 -8.27 -1.59 -18.49
N CYS A 402 -7.42 -2.55 -18.13
CA CYS A 402 -7.75 -3.97 -18.20
C CYS A 402 -8.45 -4.43 -16.92
N SER A 403 -9.54 -5.17 -17.11
CA SER A 403 -10.34 -5.75 -16.06
C SER A 403 -10.19 -7.27 -16.05
N TYR A 404 -10.07 -7.82 -14.85
CA TYR A 404 -9.97 -9.27 -14.62
C TYR A 404 -11.32 -9.97 -14.50
N HIS A 405 -12.36 -9.36 -15.06
CA HIS A 405 -13.70 -9.96 -15.15
C HIS A 405 -14.55 -9.38 -16.30
N GLY A 406 -14.26 -8.17 -16.77
CA GLY A 406 -15.10 -7.39 -17.68
C GLY A 406 -14.47 -6.99 -19.02
N GLY A 407 -13.18 -7.25 -19.27
CA GLY A 407 -12.53 -6.92 -20.54
C GLY A 407 -11.62 -5.68 -20.47
N ILE A 408 -11.72 -4.77 -21.44
CA ILE A 408 -10.83 -3.58 -21.54
C ILE A 408 -11.66 -2.32 -21.72
N VAL A 409 -11.46 -1.33 -20.85
CA VAL A 409 -12.03 0.02 -21.02
C VAL A 409 -11.02 0.91 -21.74
N ALA A 410 -11.41 1.48 -22.87
CA ALA A 410 -10.66 2.52 -23.55
C ALA A 410 -11.01 3.89 -22.96
N ILE A 411 -9.98 4.65 -22.59
CA ILE A 411 -10.07 5.96 -21.97
C ILE A 411 -9.31 6.95 -22.85
N LYS A 412 -9.95 8.08 -23.16
CA LYS A 412 -9.33 9.16 -23.93
C LYS A 412 -9.58 10.48 -23.24
N ASP A 413 -8.53 11.27 -23.04
CA ASP A 413 -8.59 12.58 -22.39
C ASP A 413 -9.34 12.53 -21.05
N ASN A 414 -9.00 11.52 -20.23
CA ASN A 414 -9.61 11.25 -18.91
C ASN A 414 -11.11 10.87 -18.96
N LYS A 415 -11.62 10.44 -20.13
CA LYS A 415 -13.02 10.05 -20.30
C LYS A 415 -13.12 8.61 -20.82
N PRO A 416 -13.83 7.72 -20.12
CA PRO A 416 -14.14 6.39 -20.65
C PRO A 416 -14.95 6.51 -21.95
N GLU A 417 -14.46 5.91 -23.03
CA GLU A 417 -15.11 5.94 -24.36
C GLU A 417 -15.87 4.66 -24.67
N ALA A 418 -15.28 3.51 -24.35
CA ALA A 418 -15.88 2.20 -24.65
C ALA A 418 -15.36 1.11 -23.71
N LEU A 419 -16.24 0.18 -23.36
CA LEU A 419 -15.87 -1.14 -22.84
C LEU A 419 -15.82 -2.13 -24.00
N TRP A 420 -14.68 -2.79 -24.18
CA TRP A 420 -14.51 -3.93 -25.07
C TRP A 420 -14.63 -5.23 -24.29
N ASP A 421 -15.56 -6.06 -24.72
CA ASP A 421 -15.89 -7.36 -24.11
C ASP A 421 -16.15 -8.41 -25.19
N GLN A 422 -16.68 -9.58 -24.81
CA GLN A 422 -16.98 -10.67 -25.75
C GLN A 422 -18.13 -10.38 -26.72
N THR A 423 -18.86 -9.28 -26.55
CA THR A 423 -20.04 -8.94 -27.37
C THR A 423 -19.71 -8.00 -28.53
N ASN A 424 -18.65 -7.19 -28.39
CA ASN A 424 -18.30 -6.14 -29.34
C ASN A 424 -16.83 -6.16 -29.79
N SER A 425 -16.05 -7.13 -29.33
CA SER A 425 -14.63 -7.29 -29.65
C SER A 425 -14.28 -8.76 -29.91
N ALA A 426 -12.98 -9.06 -30.08
CA ALA A 426 -12.49 -10.43 -30.18
C ALA A 426 -12.04 -11.03 -28.84
N LEU A 427 -12.25 -10.32 -27.72
CA LEU A 427 -12.09 -10.86 -26.39
C LEU A 427 -13.08 -12.00 -26.17
N GLU A 428 -12.72 -12.96 -25.32
CA GLU A 428 -13.52 -14.17 -25.08
C GLU A 428 -13.74 -14.34 -23.57
N SER A 429 -14.93 -14.79 -23.19
CA SER A 429 -15.20 -15.25 -21.83
C SER A 429 -14.70 -16.68 -21.65
N LEU A 430 -14.32 -17.04 -20.42
CA LEU A 430 -14.16 -18.44 -20.06
C LEU A 430 -15.49 -19.20 -20.23
N THR A 431 -15.43 -20.48 -20.58
CA THR A 431 -16.61 -21.26 -21.05
C THR A 431 -16.96 -22.48 -20.20
N PHE A 432 -16.11 -22.85 -19.23
CA PHE A 432 -16.25 -24.10 -18.47
C PHE A 432 -17.00 -23.97 -17.14
N ASP A 433 -17.28 -22.75 -16.64
CA ASP A 433 -18.11 -22.50 -15.43
C ASP A 433 -19.63 -22.38 -15.74
N GLY A 434 -20.02 -22.77 -16.96
CA GLY A 434 -21.40 -22.79 -17.42
C GLY A 434 -21.73 -21.68 -18.42
N PRO A 435 -22.76 -21.88 -19.26
CA PRO A 435 -23.01 -21.02 -20.43
C PRO A 435 -23.50 -19.60 -20.10
N ASN A 436 -23.96 -19.37 -18.87
CA ASN A 436 -24.47 -18.06 -18.42
C ASN A 436 -23.44 -17.28 -17.59
N TYR A 437 -22.31 -17.89 -17.29
CA TYR A 437 -21.23 -17.23 -16.56
C TYR A 437 -20.33 -16.51 -17.56
N ILE A 438 -20.29 -15.18 -17.45
CA ILE A 438 -19.47 -14.33 -18.30
C ILE A 438 -18.32 -13.78 -17.45
N SER A 439 -17.10 -14.07 -17.85
CA SER A 439 -15.89 -13.56 -17.21
C SER A 439 -14.79 -13.43 -18.26
N VAL A 440 -14.53 -12.19 -18.69
CA VAL A 440 -13.45 -11.85 -19.62
C VAL A 440 -12.26 -11.36 -18.79
N ARG A 441 -11.25 -12.21 -18.60
CA ARG A 441 -10.14 -11.93 -17.69
C ARG A 441 -8.92 -11.44 -18.46
N VAL A 442 -8.78 -10.13 -18.58
CA VAL A 442 -7.62 -9.51 -19.24
C VAL A 442 -6.64 -9.07 -18.18
N ARG A 443 -5.47 -9.71 -18.11
CA ARG A 443 -4.41 -9.28 -17.20
C ARG A 443 -3.83 -7.95 -17.68
N ASP A 444 -3.29 -7.97 -18.88
CA ASP A 444 -2.39 -6.94 -19.38
C ASP A 444 -2.61 -6.66 -20.86
N ALA A 445 -2.15 -5.49 -21.28
CA ALA A 445 -2.08 -5.07 -22.66
C ALA A 445 -0.76 -4.32 -22.93
N LEU A 446 -0.38 -4.24 -24.20
CA LEU A 446 0.79 -3.49 -24.64
C LEU A 446 0.49 -2.89 -26.01
N VAL A 447 0.89 -1.64 -26.22
CA VAL A 447 0.77 -0.97 -27.53
C VAL A 447 2.13 -0.97 -28.20
N ASP A 448 2.22 -1.52 -29.41
CA ASP A 448 3.48 -1.51 -30.18
C ASP A 448 3.71 -0.19 -30.94
N ASP A 449 4.88 -0.05 -31.57
CA ASP A 449 5.25 1.16 -32.31
C ASP A 449 4.32 1.47 -33.51
N ASN A 450 3.55 0.49 -33.99
CA ASN A 450 2.56 0.70 -35.05
C ASN A 450 1.19 1.15 -34.49
N GLY A 451 1.06 1.22 -33.16
CA GLY A 451 -0.21 1.48 -32.47
C GLY A 451 -1.12 0.26 -32.38
N ASP A 452 -0.63 -0.95 -32.67
CA ASP A 452 -1.43 -2.16 -32.44
C ASP A 452 -1.46 -2.46 -30.93
N LEU A 453 -2.66 -2.61 -30.38
CA LEU A 453 -2.89 -3.03 -29.00
C LEU A 453 -2.89 -4.56 -28.92
N TRP A 454 -1.91 -5.10 -28.24
CA TRP A 454 -1.81 -6.51 -27.89
C TRP A 454 -2.40 -6.75 -26.50
N SER A 455 -3.12 -7.84 -26.30
CA SER A 455 -3.63 -8.20 -24.97
C SER A 455 -3.68 -9.70 -24.74
N LEU A 456 -3.65 -10.09 -23.47
CA LEU A 456 -3.75 -11.48 -23.02
C LEU A 456 -5.03 -11.71 -22.22
N THR A 457 -5.83 -12.66 -22.67
CA THR A 457 -7.04 -13.12 -21.98
C THR A 457 -6.81 -14.51 -21.39
N SER A 458 -7.01 -14.66 -20.09
CA SER A 458 -6.85 -15.93 -19.36
C SER A 458 -8.04 -16.87 -19.59
N PHE A 459 -7.81 -18.17 -19.33
CA PHE A 459 -8.84 -19.21 -19.45
C PHE A 459 -9.47 -19.41 -20.83
N VAL A 460 -8.82 -18.95 -21.90
CA VAL A 460 -9.29 -19.10 -23.28
C VAL A 460 -8.18 -19.56 -24.21
N GLN A 461 -8.53 -20.41 -25.18
CA GLN A 461 -7.56 -21.03 -26.09
C GLN A 461 -6.87 -19.99 -26.99
N LYS A 462 -7.62 -19.01 -27.50
CA LYS A 462 -7.08 -17.92 -28.34
C LYS A 462 -6.73 -16.69 -27.52
N GLY A 463 -5.99 -16.89 -26.43
CA GLY A 463 -5.75 -15.86 -25.41
C GLY A 463 -5.01 -14.61 -25.89
N LEU A 464 -4.16 -14.72 -26.91
CA LEU A 464 -3.44 -13.58 -27.45
C LEU A 464 -4.28 -12.84 -28.51
N LYS A 465 -4.50 -11.55 -28.28
CA LYS A 465 -5.31 -10.69 -29.15
C LYS A 465 -4.47 -9.53 -29.67
N LYS A 466 -4.81 -9.08 -30.87
CA LYS A 466 -4.27 -7.85 -31.46
C LYS A 466 -5.42 -7.00 -31.98
N ARG A 467 -5.43 -5.72 -31.64
CA ARG A 467 -6.35 -4.72 -32.17
C ARG A 467 -5.56 -3.63 -32.86
N THR A 468 -5.78 -3.46 -34.16
CA THR A 468 -5.14 -2.37 -34.93
C THR A 468 -5.73 -1.00 -34.57
N PRO A 469 -5.04 0.13 -34.86
CA PRO A 469 -5.61 1.47 -34.69
C PRO A 469 -6.97 1.63 -35.38
N SER A 470 -7.16 0.97 -36.53
CA SER A 470 -8.42 0.96 -37.29
C SER A 470 -9.58 0.20 -36.63
N GLY A 471 -9.34 -0.45 -35.49
CA GLY A 471 -10.34 -1.23 -34.75
C GLY A 471 -10.50 -2.67 -35.20
N GLN A 472 -9.68 -3.15 -36.14
CA GLN A 472 -9.70 -4.54 -36.56
C GLN A 472 -9.02 -5.44 -35.53
N TRP A 473 -9.72 -6.49 -35.11
CA TRP A 473 -9.23 -7.49 -34.18
C TRP A 473 -8.71 -8.75 -34.88
N THR A 474 -7.60 -9.29 -34.37
CA THR A 474 -7.04 -10.59 -34.75
C THR A 474 -6.76 -11.40 -33.48
N THR A 475 -6.96 -12.72 -33.56
CA THR A 475 -6.78 -13.65 -32.42
C THR A 475 -5.75 -14.70 -32.76
N TYR A 476 -4.91 -15.07 -31.81
CA TYR A 476 -3.89 -16.09 -31.96
C TYR A 476 -4.09 -17.20 -30.94
N ASP A 477 -4.03 -18.44 -31.42
CA ASP A 477 -4.17 -19.65 -30.61
C ASP A 477 -2.88 -19.88 -29.81
N LEU A 478 -3.01 -20.11 -28.49
CA LEU A 478 -1.87 -20.30 -27.60
C LEU A 478 -1.48 -21.78 -27.41
N THR A 479 -2.17 -22.74 -28.03
CA THR A 479 -2.00 -24.19 -27.75
C THR A 479 -0.59 -24.73 -27.96
N ASP A 480 0.23 -24.10 -28.78
CA ASP A 480 1.65 -24.46 -28.97
C ASP A 480 2.50 -24.21 -27.70
N ALA A 481 2.06 -23.31 -26.81
CA ALA A 481 2.74 -22.96 -25.57
C ALA A 481 1.91 -23.22 -24.29
N VAL A 482 0.58 -23.10 -24.38
CA VAL A 482 -0.37 -23.30 -23.27
C VAL A 482 -1.16 -24.57 -23.53
N LEU A 483 -0.69 -25.68 -22.95
CA LEU A 483 -1.25 -27.01 -23.21
C LEU A 483 -2.66 -27.22 -22.65
N ASP A 484 -2.96 -26.57 -21.52
CA ASP A 484 -4.28 -26.60 -20.89
C ASP A 484 -4.70 -25.18 -20.51
N TYR A 485 -5.34 -24.49 -21.45
CA TYR A 485 -5.85 -23.14 -21.22
C TYR A 485 -6.89 -23.10 -20.10
N THR A 486 -7.57 -24.20 -19.76
CA THR A 486 -8.58 -24.22 -18.68
C THR A 486 -7.96 -24.16 -17.30
N GLN A 487 -6.65 -24.40 -17.19
CA GLN A 487 -5.88 -24.27 -15.94
C GLN A 487 -4.95 -23.05 -15.97
N GLU A 488 -4.84 -22.33 -17.09
CA GLU A 488 -4.00 -21.15 -17.21
C GLU A 488 -4.73 -19.90 -16.68
N ALA A 489 -4.72 -19.78 -15.36
CA ALA A 489 -5.54 -18.82 -14.63
C ALA A 489 -5.09 -17.37 -14.77
N GLY A 490 -3.85 -17.14 -15.16
CA GLY A 490 -3.27 -15.81 -15.30
C GLY A 490 -1.93 -15.79 -16.01
N TYR A 491 -1.55 -14.59 -16.43
CA TYR A 491 -0.30 -14.31 -17.12
C TYR A 491 0.45 -13.18 -16.41
N SER A 492 1.75 -13.04 -16.66
CA SER A 492 2.51 -11.84 -16.29
C SER A 492 2.12 -10.64 -17.17
N ASN A 493 2.81 -9.51 -16.98
CA ASN A 493 2.81 -8.45 -17.97
C ASN A 493 3.47 -8.88 -19.30
N LEU A 494 3.21 -8.12 -20.35
CA LEU A 494 3.70 -8.26 -21.72
C LEU A 494 4.96 -7.42 -21.94
N GLU A 495 5.94 -7.97 -22.66
CA GLU A 495 7.14 -7.25 -23.08
C GLU A 495 7.41 -7.50 -24.57
N LEU A 496 7.63 -6.42 -25.33
CA LEU A 496 7.84 -6.50 -26.77
C LEU A 496 9.32 -6.29 -27.12
N TYR A 497 9.97 -7.35 -27.58
CA TYR A 497 11.36 -7.31 -28.01
C TYR A 497 11.47 -6.98 -29.50
N ASN A 498 12.05 -5.81 -29.82
CA ASN A 498 12.38 -5.34 -31.17
C ASN A 498 11.23 -5.44 -32.19
N ASN A 499 9.97 -5.21 -31.76
CA ASN A 499 8.76 -5.38 -32.58
C ASN A 499 8.64 -6.75 -33.27
N LYS A 500 9.23 -7.79 -32.68
CA LYS A 500 9.29 -9.13 -33.28
C LYS A 500 8.83 -10.22 -32.35
N ILE A 501 9.27 -10.20 -31.09
CA ILE A 501 8.96 -11.26 -30.14
C ILE A 501 8.19 -10.65 -28.97
N LEU A 502 6.97 -11.11 -28.78
CA LEU A 502 6.17 -10.77 -27.61
C LEU A 502 6.42 -11.81 -26.52
N PHE A 503 6.92 -11.37 -25.37
CA PHE A 503 7.16 -12.21 -24.20
C PHE A 503 6.05 -12.02 -23.17
N PHE A 504 5.72 -13.12 -22.48
CA PHE A 504 4.83 -13.14 -21.30
C PHE A 504 5.05 -14.45 -20.53
N GLY A 505 4.72 -14.43 -19.26
CA GLY A 505 4.71 -15.58 -18.37
C GLY A 505 3.33 -16.17 -18.20
N GLY A 506 3.21 -17.49 -18.05
CA GLY A 506 2.00 -18.15 -17.54
C GLY A 506 2.14 -18.52 -16.06
N VAL A 507 1.04 -18.84 -15.40
CA VAL A 507 1.05 -19.42 -14.04
C VAL A 507 1.45 -20.90 -14.06
N ASN A 508 1.18 -21.60 -15.17
CA ASN A 508 1.45 -23.03 -15.37
C ASN A 508 2.29 -23.34 -16.64
N SER A 509 2.69 -22.32 -17.40
CA SER A 509 3.37 -22.49 -18.68
C SER A 509 4.77 -21.85 -18.76
N GLY A 510 5.29 -21.32 -17.65
CA GLY A 510 6.61 -20.72 -17.61
C GLY A 510 6.70 -19.46 -18.48
N LEU A 511 7.89 -19.18 -19.01
CA LEU A 511 8.12 -18.06 -19.92
C LEU A 511 7.73 -18.45 -21.35
N ILE A 512 6.86 -17.67 -21.98
CA ILE A 512 6.38 -17.84 -23.35
C ILE A 512 6.92 -16.70 -24.22
N GLY A 513 7.36 -17.03 -25.43
CA GLY A 513 7.68 -16.08 -26.47
C GLY A 513 6.90 -16.39 -27.75
N ALA A 514 6.29 -15.35 -28.34
CA ALA A 514 5.57 -15.41 -29.61
C ALA A 514 6.27 -14.53 -30.65
N ASP A 515 6.80 -15.12 -31.71
CA ASP A 515 7.38 -14.39 -32.85
C ASP A 515 6.26 -13.86 -33.74
N ILE A 516 5.86 -12.63 -33.48
CA ILE A 516 4.79 -11.91 -34.18
C ILE A 516 5.24 -11.38 -35.55
N SER A 517 6.52 -11.56 -35.93
CA SER A 517 6.97 -11.27 -37.29
C SER A 517 6.57 -12.35 -38.30
N GLN A 518 6.13 -13.51 -37.81
CA GLN A 518 5.61 -14.63 -38.59
C GLN A 518 4.07 -14.64 -38.61
N SER A 519 3.48 -15.27 -39.63
CA SER A 519 2.02 -15.40 -39.76
C SER A 519 1.64 -16.84 -40.13
N PRO A 520 1.05 -17.63 -39.21
CA PRO A 520 0.77 -17.29 -37.81
C PRO A 520 2.06 -17.12 -36.98
N PRO A 521 2.00 -16.46 -35.80
CA PRO A 521 3.14 -16.34 -34.91
C PRO A 521 3.67 -17.72 -34.49
N GLN A 522 4.99 -17.87 -34.49
CA GLN A 522 5.63 -19.05 -33.92
C GLN A 522 5.72 -18.89 -32.39
N MET A 523 5.34 -19.92 -31.63
CA MET A 523 5.37 -19.88 -30.17
C MET A 523 6.34 -20.90 -29.58
N LYS A 524 6.99 -20.53 -28.48
CA LYS A 524 7.84 -21.42 -27.68
C LYS A 524 7.66 -21.07 -26.21
N ARG A 525 7.80 -22.07 -25.34
CA ARG A 525 7.84 -21.88 -23.88
C ARG A 525 9.12 -22.45 -23.27
N ILE A 526 9.52 -21.89 -22.14
CA ILE A 526 10.56 -22.44 -21.25
C ILE A 526 9.91 -22.66 -19.88
N MET A 527 9.91 -23.92 -19.45
CA MET A 527 9.42 -24.33 -18.13
C MET A 527 10.49 -24.13 -17.06
N GLY A 528 10.06 -24.05 -15.81
CA GLY A 528 10.89 -24.06 -14.61
C GLY A 528 11.75 -25.32 -14.49
N GLY A 529 12.90 -25.17 -13.83
CA GLY A 529 13.87 -26.25 -13.61
C GLY A 529 15.12 -26.12 -14.49
N ASP A 530 15.44 -27.18 -15.25
CA ASP A 530 16.76 -27.40 -15.88
C ASP A 530 17.20 -26.33 -16.90
N MET A 531 16.28 -25.45 -17.32
CA MET A 531 16.56 -24.35 -18.26
C MET A 531 16.79 -22.99 -17.56
N GLY A 532 16.96 -23.01 -16.24
CA GLY A 532 17.36 -21.85 -15.43
C GLY A 532 16.22 -20.90 -15.04
N LEU A 533 14.97 -21.25 -15.37
CA LEU A 533 13.79 -20.57 -14.86
C LEU A 533 13.45 -21.13 -13.46
N PRO A 534 13.31 -20.31 -12.40
CA PRO A 534 13.13 -20.83 -11.04
C PRO A 534 11.77 -21.52 -10.83
N SER A 535 10.74 -21.08 -11.55
CA SER A 535 9.38 -21.62 -11.42
C SER A 535 8.57 -21.47 -12.70
N ASP A 536 7.59 -22.36 -12.90
CA ASP A 536 6.60 -22.25 -13.97
C ASP A 536 5.65 -21.07 -13.80
N ASP A 537 5.50 -20.57 -12.56
CA ASP A 537 4.64 -19.46 -12.21
C ASP A 537 5.41 -18.14 -12.35
N VAL A 538 5.33 -17.56 -13.55
CA VAL A 538 5.98 -16.30 -13.92
C VAL A 538 5.00 -15.14 -13.70
N ARG A 539 5.44 -14.14 -12.94
CA ARG A 539 4.57 -13.09 -12.38
C ARG A 539 4.84 -11.71 -12.95
N SER A 540 6.11 -11.42 -13.25
CA SER A 540 6.54 -10.17 -13.84
C SER A 540 7.71 -10.43 -14.78
N ILE A 541 7.75 -9.71 -15.89
CA ILE A 541 8.89 -9.70 -16.81
C ILE A 541 9.22 -8.27 -17.19
N ARG A 542 10.48 -7.97 -17.48
CA ARG A 542 10.88 -6.62 -17.88
C ARG A 542 12.09 -6.64 -18.79
N LEU A 543 12.03 -5.96 -19.93
CA LEU A 543 13.22 -5.72 -20.73
C LEU A 543 14.04 -4.58 -20.11
N ASP A 544 15.34 -4.82 -19.98
CA ASP A 544 16.26 -3.76 -19.56
C ASP A 544 16.85 -2.99 -20.75
N LYS A 545 17.59 -1.92 -20.47
CA LYS A 545 18.16 -1.04 -21.51
C LYS A 545 19.32 -1.67 -22.28
N ASP A 546 19.76 -2.86 -21.88
CA ASP A 546 20.73 -3.70 -22.60
C ASP A 546 20.05 -4.86 -23.34
N ASN A 547 18.72 -4.82 -23.50
CA ASN A 547 17.94 -5.82 -24.23
C ASN A 547 17.98 -7.22 -23.60
N ARG A 548 18.15 -7.30 -22.28
CA ARG A 548 18.01 -8.55 -21.50
C ARG A 548 16.63 -8.59 -20.87
N LEU A 549 15.99 -9.75 -20.91
CA LEU A 549 14.68 -9.95 -20.30
C LEU A 549 14.85 -10.50 -18.88
N TRP A 550 14.43 -9.71 -17.90
CA TRP A 550 14.35 -10.09 -16.50
C TRP A 550 13.03 -10.79 -16.25
N VAL A 551 13.06 -11.90 -15.51
CA VAL A 551 11.91 -12.79 -15.31
C VAL A 551 11.75 -13.08 -13.82
N GLY A 552 10.71 -12.52 -13.23
CA GLY A 552 10.29 -12.72 -11.86
C GLY A 552 9.27 -13.83 -11.74
N THR A 553 9.51 -14.77 -10.83
CA THR A 553 8.66 -15.93 -10.60
C THR A 553 8.25 -16.03 -9.14
N LYS A 554 7.36 -16.98 -8.81
CA LYS A 554 7.02 -17.26 -7.41
C LYS A 554 8.21 -17.76 -6.55
N ASP A 555 9.26 -18.31 -7.17
CA ASP A 555 10.40 -18.93 -6.47
C ASP A 555 11.74 -18.20 -6.75
N GLY A 556 11.71 -17.01 -7.35
CA GLY A 556 12.88 -16.17 -7.52
C GLY A 556 13.00 -15.55 -8.91
N LEU A 557 14.21 -15.09 -9.22
CA LEU A 557 14.53 -14.27 -10.39
C LEU A 557 15.44 -15.01 -11.37
N ALA A 558 15.23 -14.83 -12.67
CA ALA A 558 16.19 -15.22 -13.69
C ALA A 558 16.25 -14.22 -14.84
N VAL A 559 17.30 -14.36 -15.67
CA VAL A 559 17.54 -13.46 -16.81
C VAL A 559 17.74 -14.25 -18.09
N LEU A 560 17.02 -13.86 -19.14
CA LEU A 560 17.29 -14.24 -20.52
C LEU A 560 18.16 -13.17 -21.17
N TYR A 561 19.46 -13.48 -21.31
CA TYR A 561 20.47 -12.53 -21.79
C TYR A 561 20.43 -12.27 -23.30
N ALA A 562 19.85 -13.18 -24.08
CA ALA A 562 19.76 -13.06 -25.53
C ALA A 562 18.35 -13.38 -26.03
N PRO A 563 17.36 -12.47 -25.82
CA PRO A 563 15.98 -12.73 -26.23
C PRO A 563 15.80 -12.97 -27.73
N ASN A 564 16.69 -12.42 -28.58
CA ASN A 564 16.71 -12.68 -30.02
C ASN A 564 16.96 -14.14 -30.40
N LEU A 565 17.59 -14.92 -29.52
CA LEU A 565 17.90 -16.33 -29.76
C LEU A 565 16.81 -17.25 -29.21
N PHE A 566 15.71 -16.72 -28.67
CA PHE A 566 14.75 -17.49 -27.87
C PHE A 566 14.24 -18.76 -28.53
N PHE A 567 14.06 -18.77 -29.86
CA PHE A 567 13.57 -19.92 -30.63
C PHE A 567 14.65 -20.96 -30.98
N GLU A 568 15.92 -20.74 -30.62
CA GLU A 568 17.00 -21.71 -30.77
C GLU A 568 16.95 -22.79 -29.68
N GLU A 569 17.43 -24.01 -29.98
CA GLU A 569 17.31 -25.17 -29.07
C GLU A 569 18.02 -24.98 -27.72
N GLU A 570 19.18 -24.31 -27.70
CA GLU A 570 20.05 -24.13 -26.52
C GLU A 570 19.71 -22.90 -25.65
N THR A 571 18.55 -22.26 -25.89
CA THR A 571 18.16 -21.06 -25.13
C THR A 571 17.86 -21.40 -23.67
N GLN A 572 18.55 -20.74 -22.74
CA GLN A 572 18.34 -20.90 -21.31
C GLN A 572 18.30 -19.54 -20.60
N LEU A 573 17.62 -19.50 -19.46
CA LEU A 573 17.73 -18.41 -18.50
C LEU A 573 18.86 -18.70 -17.52
N ARG A 574 19.32 -17.69 -16.79
CA ARG A 574 20.33 -17.84 -15.75
C ARG A 574 19.94 -17.10 -14.49
N SER A 575 20.22 -17.72 -13.34
CA SER A 575 20.17 -17.03 -12.04
C SER A 575 21.30 -16.00 -11.96
N ILE A 576 21.07 -14.96 -11.16
CA ILE A 576 22.08 -13.96 -10.86
C ILE A 576 22.76 -14.35 -9.55
N VAL A 577 24.08 -14.41 -9.56
CA VAL A 577 24.86 -14.76 -8.37
C VAL A 577 25.46 -13.50 -7.77
N ILE A 578 25.18 -13.26 -6.50
CA ILE A 578 25.71 -12.14 -5.73
C ILE A 578 26.64 -12.64 -4.61
N SER A 579 27.59 -11.80 -4.21
CA SER A 579 28.46 -12.05 -3.05
C SER A 579 27.91 -11.33 -1.83
N ASP A 580 27.45 -12.07 -0.82
CA ASP A 580 27.01 -11.54 0.46
C ASP A 580 27.95 -12.01 1.58
N GLY A 581 28.69 -11.08 2.19
CA GLY A 581 29.66 -11.41 3.25
C GLY A 581 30.76 -12.40 2.86
N GLY A 582 31.04 -12.55 1.56
CA GLY A 582 32.00 -13.53 1.01
C GLY A 582 31.40 -14.87 0.61
N ASN A 583 30.10 -15.10 0.82
CA ASN A 583 29.37 -16.27 0.33
C ASN A 583 28.68 -15.92 -1.00
N LEU A 584 28.81 -16.81 -1.98
CA LEU A 584 28.05 -16.72 -3.23
C LEU A 584 26.66 -17.31 -3.02
N ARG A 585 25.62 -16.57 -3.39
CA ARG A 585 24.24 -17.06 -3.42
C ARG A 585 23.51 -16.51 -4.63
N GLU A 586 22.45 -17.21 -5.01
CA GLU A 586 21.51 -16.71 -6.00
C GLU A 586 20.69 -15.55 -5.44
N LEU A 587 20.61 -14.47 -6.20
CA LEU A 587 19.86 -13.27 -5.87
C LEU A 587 18.37 -13.61 -5.82
N LEU A 588 17.73 -13.30 -4.68
CA LEU A 588 16.29 -13.48 -4.47
C LEU A 588 15.79 -14.92 -4.70
N SER A 589 16.65 -15.92 -4.49
CA SER A 589 16.25 -17.33 -4.53
C SER A 589 15.17 -17.62 -3.48
N GLY A 590 14.08 -18.27 -3.92
CA GLY A 590 12.92 -18.59 -3.10
C GLY A 590 12.04 -17.38 -2.73
N GLN A 591 12.29 -16.21 -3.31
CA GLN A 591 11.44 -15.03 -3.11
C GLN A 591 10.36 -14.96 -4.19
N PHE A 592 9.12 -14.72 -3.79
CA PHE A 592 8.03 -14.48 -4.72
C PHE A 592 8.13 -13.04 -5.23
N ILE A 593 8.54 -12.90 -6.50
CA ILE A 593 8.66 -11.63 -7.19
C ILE A 593 7.28 -11.13 -7.64
N SER A 594 6.90 -9.93 -7.23
CA SER A 594 5.61 -9.31 -7.61
C SER A 594 5.74 -8.40 -8.82
N ASP A 595 6.81 -7.61 -8.90
CA ASP A 595 7.04 -6.66 -9.98
C ASP A 595 8.53 -6.40 -10.22
N ILE A 596 8.87 -5.98 -11.44
CA ILE A 596 10.23 -5.64 -11.88
C ILE A 596 10.15 -4.38 -12.74
N GLU A 597 10.80 -3.32 -12.30
CA GLU A 597 10.95 -2.09 -13.07
C GLU A 597 12.41 -1.71 -13.29
N VAL A 598 12.68 -1.02 -14.40
CA VAL A 598 14.02 -0.60 -14.81
C VAL A 598 14.07 0.92 -14.84
N ASP A 599 15.03 1.50 -14.12
CA ASP A 599 15.13 2.95 -14.00
C ASP A 599 15.98 3.64 -15.09
N GLY A 600 16.05 4.97 -15.00
CA GLY A 600 16.83 5.83 -15.86
C GLY A 600 18.27 5.38 -16.08
N ASN A 601 18.92 4.81 -15.06
CA ASN A 601 20.30 4.33 -15.03
C ASN A 601 20.43 2.81 -15.27
N ASN A 602 19.39 2.16 -15.79
CA ASN A 602 19.33 0.72 -16.03
C ASN A 602 19.45 -0.13 -14.74
N GLN A 603 19.22 0.46 -13.56
CA GLN A 603 19.11 -0.29 -12.31
C GLN A 603 17.74 -0.94 -12.23
N LYS A 604 17.62 -2.00 -11.43
CA LYS A 604 16.43 -2.85 -11.42
C LYS A 604 15.81 -2.71 -10.04
N TRP A 605 14.56 -2.30 -10.01
CA TRP A 605 13.70 -2.23 -8.84
C TRP A 605 12.85 -3.49 -8.83
N ILE A 606 13.00 -4.32 -7.81
CA ILE A 606 12.34 -5.61 -7.72
C ILE A 606 11.53 -5.66 -6.43
N SER A 607 10.20 -5.72 -6.55
CA SER A 607 9.31 -5.91 -5.40
C SER A 607 9.01 -7.38 -5.17
N THR A 608 8.69 -7.70 -3.92
CA THR A 608 8.33 -9.05 -3.49
C THR A 608 7.05 -9.04 -2.68
N THR A 609 6.41 -10.20 -2.53
CA THR A 609 5.16 -10.33 -1.75
C THR A 609 5.35 -10.36 -0.23
N SER A 610 6.60 -10.35 0.26
CA SER A 610 6.88 -10.45 1.70
C SER A 610 8.19 -9.83 2.19
N SER A 611 9.16 -9.59 1.31
CA SER A 611 10.51 -9.15 1.65
C SER A 611 10.82 -7.71 1.21
N GLY A 612 9.80 -6.93 0.85
CA GLY A 612 9.94 -5.55 0.45
C GLY A 612 10.49 -5.38 -0.96
N VAL A 613 11.30 -4.32 -1.17
CA VAL A 613 11.81 -3.89 -2.47
C VAL A 613 13.34 -3.86 -2.49
N PHE A 614 13.93 -4.41 -3.55
CA PHE A 614 15.36 -4.43 -3.79
C PHE A 614 15.71 -3.53 -4.97
N LEU A 615 16.64 -2.60 -4.77
CA LEU A 615 17.32 -1.89 -5.86
C LEU A 615 18.64 -2.59 -6.14
N ILE A 616 18.84 -3.06 -7.36
CA ILE A 616 20.05 -3.77 -7.76
C ILE A 616 20.77 -3.06 -8.91
N SER A 617 22.08 -3.29 -8.99
CA SER A 617 22.95 -2.70 -10.00
C SER A 617 22.54 -3.04 -11.44
N PRO A 618 22.99 -2.27 -12.44
CA PRO A 618 22.62 -2.52 -13.83
C PRO A 618 23.04 -3.89 -14.37
N ASP A 619 24.11 -4.48 -13.85
CA ASP A 619 24.52 -5.86 -14.16
C ASP A 619 23.87 -6.92 -13.24
N GLY A 620 23.15 -6.51 -12.19
CA GLY A 620 22.56 -7.37 -11.18
C GLY A 620 23.52 -7.90 -10.12
N SER A 621 24.81 -7.56 -10.19
CA SER A 621 25.84 -8.16 -9.33
C SER A 621 25.80 -7.66 -7.87
N GLN A 622 25.08 -6.58 -7.58
CA GLN A 622 25.03 -5.96 -6.25
C GLN A 622 23.61 -5.50 -5.89
N ILE A 623 23.23 -5.72 -4.63
CA ILE A 623 22.08 -5.04 -4.01
C ILE A 623 22.57 -3.68 -3.54
N LEU A 624 22.02 -2.61 -4.12
CA LEU A 624 22.35 -1.23 -3.80
C LEU A 624 21.54 -0.73 -2.62
N GLN A 625 20.25 -1.06 -2.58
CA GLN A 625 19.34 -0.73 -1.47
C GLN A 625 18.30 -1.83 -1.27
N HIS A 626 17.80 -1.93 -0.04
CA HIS A 626 16.73 -2.86 0.34
C HIS A 626 15.78 -2.15 1.32
N PHE A 627 14.52 -2.04 0.92
CA PHE A 627 13.46 -1.35 1.67
C PHE A 627 12.45 -2.37 2.21
N THR A 628 12.16 -2.30 3.51
CA THR A 628 11.14 -3.11 4.21
C THR A 628 10.32 -2.22 5.14
N LYS A 629 9.17 -2.70 5.62
CA LYS A 629 8.34 -2.01 6.61
C LYS A 629 9.13 -1.58 7.86
N GLU A 630 10.17 -2.33 8.24
CA GLU A 630 10.96 -2.09 9.44
C GLU A 630 12.05 -1.03 9.26
N ASN A 631 12.50 -0.78 8.02
CA ASN A 631 13.63 0.11 7.74
C ASN A 631 13.27 1.31 6.87
N SER A 632 12.03 1.42 6.41
CA SER A 632 11.54 2.50 5.56
C SER A 632 10.06 2.83 5.84
N PRO A 633 9.53 3.94 5.30
CA PRO A 633 8.10 4.27 5.34
C PRO A 633 7.17 3.34 4.53
N LEU A 634 7.63 2.16 4.09
CA LEU A 634 6.75 1.22 3.40
C LEU A 634 5.59 0.79 4.33
N PRO A 635 4.32 0.85 3.88
CA PRO A 635 3.19 0.40 4.70
C PRO A 635 3.26 -1.09 5.05
N THR A 636 3.78 -1.88 4.12
CA THR A 636 4.02 -3.31 4.26
C THR A 636 5.22 -3.73 3.40
N SER A 637 5.88 -4.83 3.80
CA SER A 637 6.91 -5.49 2.99
C SER A 637 6.30 -6.31 1.84
N SER A 638 4.96 -6.40 1.74
CA SER A 638 4.27 -6.94 0.56
C SER A 638 3.98 -5.82 -0.43
N VAL A 639 4.92 -5.58 -1.36
CA VAL A 639 4.78 -4.54 -2.38
C VAL A 639 4.24 -5.17 -3.66
N LYS A 640 3.15 -4.61 -4.20
CA LYS A 640 2.40 -5.18 -5.32
C LYS A 640 2.94 -4.74 -6.66
N THR A 641 3.30 -3.46 -6.78
CA THR A 641 3.70 -2.83 -8.05
C THR A 641 4.66 -1.66 -7.81
N ILE A 642 5.49 -1.37 -8.80
CA ILE A 642 6.40 -0.23 -8.80
C ILE A 642 6.08 0.66 -10.00
N GLY A 643 6.03 1.97 -9.78
CA GLY A 643 5.99 2.96 -10.87
C GLY A 643 7.23 3.85 -10.83
N ILE A 644 7.80 4.19 -11.98
CA ILE A 644 9.00 5.04 -12.03
C ILE A 644 8.75 6.28 -12.89
N ASN A 645 8.94 7.46 -12.31
CA ASN A 645 9.12 8.69 -13.05
C ASN A 645 10.57 8.83 -13.47
N GLU A 646 10.92 8.36 -14.67
CA GLU A 646 12.32 8.46 -15.11
C GLU A 646 12.80 9.91 -15.26
N VAL A 647 11.90 10.88 -15.46
CA VAL A 647 12.27 12.30 -15.62
C VAL A 647 12.64 12.94 -14.28
N SER A 648 11.90 12.65 -13.21
CA SER A 648 12.16 13.19 -11.86
C SER A 648 13.03 12.28 -11.00
N GLY A 649 13.17 11.00 -11.36
CA GLY A 649 13.80 9.96 -10.57
C GLY A 649 12.97 9.48 -9.37
N GLU A 650 11.70 9.88 -9.29
CA GLU A 650 10.77 9.43 -8.24
C GLU A 650 10.27 8.01 -8.53
N VAL A 651 10.28 7.17 -7.49
CA VAL A 651 9.86 5.76 -7.57
C VAL A 651 8.69 5.54 -6.63
N PHE A 652 7.54 5.12 -7.16
CA PHE A 652 6.32 4.84 -6.42
C PHE A 652 6.26 3.35 -6.06
N PHE A 653 5.86 3.06 -4.82
CA PHE A 653 5.63 1.70 -4.33
C PHE A 653 4.15 1.54 -3.98
N GLY A 654 3.43 0.79 -4.80
CA GLY A 654 2.04 0.43 -4.56
C GLY A 654 1.93 -0.81 -3.67
N THR A 655 1.16 -0.71 -2.59
CA THR A 655 0.82 -1.84 -1.71
C THR A 655 -0.69 -1.96 -1.55
N LEU A 656 -1.17 -3.05 -0.95
CA LEU A 656 -2.59 -3.16 -0.59
C LEU A 656 -2.98 -2.30 0.62
N ASN A 657 -2.00 -1.68 1.31
CA ASN A 657 -2.18 -0.89 2.52
C ASN A 657 -1.69 0.57 2.34
N GLY A 658 -1.70 1.09 1.11
CA GLY A 658 -1.32 2.45 0.77
C GLY A 658 -0.15 2.55 -0.22
N MET A 659 0.11 3.77 -0.67
CA MET A 659 1.21 4.09 -1.58
C MET A 659 2.19 5.06 -0.94
N VAL A 660 3.48 4.86 -1.21
CA VAL A 660 4.54 5.82 -0.88
C VAL A 660 5.46 5.99 -2.10
N SER A 661 6.12 7.13 -2.22
CA SER A 661 7.19 7.33 -3.19
C SER A 661 8.53 7.55 -2.50
N PHE A 662 9.60 7.23 -3.22
CA PHE A 662 10.98 7.49 -2.85
C PHE A 662 11.68 8.29 -3.95
N GLN A 663 12.32 9.39 -3.56
CA GLN A 663 13.15 10.18 -4.45
C GLN A 663 14.48 9.47 -4.69
N GLY A 664 14.57 8.76 -5.82
CA GLY A 664 15.79 8.17 -6.32
C GLY A 664 16.74 9.18 -6.96
N ASP A 665 17.89 8.68 -7.41
CA ASP A 665 18.95 9.44 -8.07
C ASP A 665 19.18 9.03 -9.53
N ALA A 666 18.30 8.19 -10.09
CA ALA A 666 18.34 7.71 -11.45
C ALA A 666 17.40 8.51 -12.36
N PHE A 667 17.98 9.15 -13.38
CA PHE A 667 17.25 10.01 -14.32
C PHE A 667 17.34 9.45 -15.74
N ALA A 668 16.31 9.70 -16.55
CA ALA A 668 16.26 9.44 -17.98
C ALA A 668 17.39 10.17 -18.71
N GLU A 669 17.84 9.59 -19.83
CA GLU A 669 18.86 10.21 -20.67
C GLU A 669 18.41 11.58 -21.21
N SER A 670 19.35 12.52 -21.31
CA SER A 670 19.14 13.81 -21.94
C SER A 670 19.61 13.80 -23.38
N GLU A 671 18.94 14.57 -24.23
CA GLU A 671 19.35 14.79 -25.61
C GLU A 671 20.70 15.53 -25.73
N SER A 672 21.06 16.37 -24.75
CA SER A 672 22.28 17.19 -24.79
C SER A 672 22.98 17.30 -23.44
N LEU A 673 24.31 17.17 -23.45
CA LEU A 673 25.14 17.37 -22.25
C LEU A 673 25.16 18.83 -21.77
N SER A 674 24.65 19.78 -22.56
CA SER A 674 24.48 21.17 -22.12
C SER A 674 23.53 21.28 -20.91
N ASP A 675 22.54 20.38 -20.83
CA ASP A 675 21.58 20.25 -19.73
C ASP A 675 22.20 19.71 -18.44
N ALA A 676 23.45 19.23 -18.50
CA ALA A 676 24.07 18.58 -17.36
C ALA A 676 24.07 19.50 -16.13
N ASN A 677 23.64 18.98 -15.00
CA ASN A 677 23.55 19.74 -13.75
C ASN A 677 24.06 18.91 -12.58
N VAL A 678 24.62 19.59 -11.59
CA VAL A 678 25.30 18.98 -10.44
C VAL A 678 24.64 19.47 -9.16
N PHE A 679 24.13 18.55 -8.35
CA PHE A 679 23.48 18.88 -7.09
C PHE A 679 23.82 17.88 -5.97
N PRO A 680 23.87 18.31 -4.70
CA PRO A 680 23.79 19.70 -4.26
C PRO A 680 25.07 20.49 -4.63
N ASN A 681 24.92 21.79 -4.90
CA ASN A 681 26.04 22.69 -5.18
C ASN A 681 25.76 24.09 -4.60
N PRO A 682 26.52 24.56 -3.59
CA PRO A 682 27.66 23.90 -2.97
C PRO A 682 27.26 22.71 -2.10
N VAL A 683 28.16 21.74 -1.98
CA VAL A 683 28.11 20.74 -0.91
C VAL A 683 28.45 21.43 0.40
N ARG A 684 27.50 21.43 1.34
CA ARG A 684 27.63 22.10 2.64
C ARG A 684 28.38 21.22 3.66
N PRO A 685 28.93 21.82 4.73
CA PRO A 685 29.53 21.06 5.82
C PRO A 685 28.56 20.02 6.38
N ASN A 686 29.08 18.85 6.76
CA ASN A 686 28.31 17.71 7.27
C ASN A 686 27.30 17.06 6.30
N PHE A 687 27.27 17.44 5.02
CA PHE A 687 26.53 16.65 4.02
C PHE A 687 27.14 15.24 3.92
N LEU A 688 26.32 14.21 4.12
CA LEU A 688 26.73 12.79 4.09
C LEU A 688 26.16 12.04 2.88
N GLY A 689 25.32 12.68 2.06
CA GLY A 689 24.72 12.08 0.87
C GLY A 689 25.66 12.08 -0.35
N ASN A 690 25.10 11.68 -1.49
CA ASN A 690 25.79 11.69 -2.77
C ASN A 690 25.59 13.02 -3.50
N VAL A 691 26.58 13.42 -4.29
CA VAL A 691 26.40 14.40 -5.35
C VAL A 691 25.91 13.69 -6.60
N VAL A 692 24.80 14.15 -7.13
CA VAL A 692 24.21 13.63 -8.36
C VAL A 692 24.54 14.57 -9.51
N ILE A 693 25.02 13.98 -10.60
CA ILE A 693 25.24 14.65 -11.87
C ILE A 693 24.19 14.09 -12.83
N ARG A 694 23.21 14.90 -13.21
CA ARG A 694 22.13 14.52 -14.13
C ARG A 694 22.21 15.30 -15.44
N GLY A 695 21.35 14.98 -16.40
CA GLY A 695 21.39 15.56 -17.75
C GLY A 695 22.52 14.96 -18.58
N LEU A 696 22.79 13.67 -18.37
CA LEU A 696 23.79 12.90 -19.10
C LEU A 696 23.11 12.15 -20.26
N GLN A 697 23.89 11.85 -21.29
CA GLN A 697 23.54 10.84 -22.28
C GLN A 697 23.95 9.45 -21.78
N GLN A 698 23.32 8.40 -22.28
CA GLN A 698 23.77 7.04 -22.01
C GLN A 698 25.24 6.85 -22.46
N LYS A 699 26.03 6.15 -21.64
CA LYS A 699 27.45 5.85 -21.93
C LYS A 699 28.34 7.09 -22.05
N ALA A 700 27.94 8.21 -21.43
CA ALA A 700 28.76 9.40 -21.30
C ALA A 700 29.88 9.17 -20.27
N ARG A 701 31.09 9.65 -20.58
CA ARG A 701 32.23 9.56 -19.66
C ARG A 701 32.28 10.80 -18.77
N VAL A 702 32.33 10.59 -17.46
CA VAL A 702 32.40 11.64 -16.44
C VAL A 702 33.72 11.56 -15.69
N LYS A 703 34.51 12.64 -15.74
CA LYS A 703 35.76 12.78 -14.99
C LYS A 703 35.70 13.97 -14.05
N ILE A 704 36.00 13.73 -12.78
CA ILE A 704 36.05 14.78 -11.76
C ILE A 704 37.50 15.02 -11.38
N THR A 705 37.92 16.28 -11.38
CA THR A 705 39.26 16.71 -11.03
C THR A 705 39.24 17.81 -9.98
N ASP A 706 40.33 17.97 -9.23
CA ASP A 706 40.55 19.20 -8.46
C ASP A 706 40.94 20.37 -9.39
N ILE A 707 41.03 21.59 -8.84
CA ILE A 707 41.41 22.78 -9.62
C ILE A 707 42.84 22.72 -10.21
N ALA A 708 43.70 21.83 -9.69
CA ALA A 708 45.04 21.60 -10.22
C ALA A 708 45.04 20.57 -11.37
N GLY A 709 43.89 19.95 -11.67
CA GLY A 709 43.72 18.97 -12.73
C GLY A 709 44.02 17.53 -12.32
N ASN A 710 44.21 17.25 -11.03
CA ASN A 710 44.40 15.88 -10.56
C ASN A 710 43.06 15.13 -10.62
N LEU A 711 43.07 13.91 -11.18
CA LEU A 711 41.88 13.07 -11.26
C LEU A 711 41.46 12.58 -9.87
N VAL A 712 40.18 12.77 -9.57
CA VAL A 712 39.56 12.44 -8.28
C VAL A 712 38.55 11.30 -8.44
N TYR A 713 37.81 11.27 -9.54
CA TYR A 713 36.78 10.27 -9.85
C TYR A 713 36.65 10.12 -11.38
N ASP A 714 36.42 8.90 -11.88
CA ASP A 714 36.22 8.58 -13.30
C ASP A 714 35.16 7.48 -13.40
N THR A 715 34.10 7.72 -14.17
CA THR A 715 33.04 6.74 -14.40
C THR A 715 32.41 6.93 -15.77
N THR A 716 31.63 5.95 -16.20
CA THR A 716 30.73 6.03 -17.34
C THR A 716 29.29 5.98 -16.84
N SER A 717 28.38 6.75 -17.43
CA SER A 717 26.96 6.69 -17.11
C SER A 717 26.28 5.49 -17.78
N GLU A 718 25.42 4.79 -17.03
CA GLU A 718 24.53 3.76 -17.59
C GLU A 718 23.22 4.35 -18.11
N GLY A 719 22.93 5.60 -17.74
CA GLY A 719 21.76 6.36 -18.14
C GLY A 719 21.95 7.88 -18.01
N GLY A 720 20.90 8.59 -17.62
CA GLY A 720 20.86 10.05 -17.57
C GLY A 720 21.56 10.71 -16.40
N SER A 721 22.15 9.92 -15.51
CA SER A 721 22.78 10.43 -14.30
C SER A 721 23.88 9.52 -13.74
N ILE A 722 24.72 10.09 -12.87
CA ILE A 722 25.62 9.32 -12.00
C ILE A 722 25.64 9.94 -10.60
N SER A 723 25.84 9.08 -9.60
CA SER A 723 25.98 9.46 -8.19
C SER A 723 27.42 9.30 -7.70
N TRP A 724 27.92 10.31 -6.99
CA TRP A 724 29.26 10.34 -6.44
C TRP A 724 29.24 10.62 -4.94
N ASN A 725 29.79 9.69 -4.16
CA ASN A 725 29.85 9.72 -2.70
C ASN A 725 30.90 10.68 -2.11
N LEU A 726 31.42 11.62 -2.91
CA LEU A 726 32.45 12.60 -2.51
C LEU A 726 33.76 11.97 -2.01
N ARG A 727 34.08 10.74 -2.44
CA ARG A 727 35.36 10.11 -2.15
C ARG A 727 36.24 10.08 -3.39
N SER A 728 37.55 10.28 -3.18
CA SER A 728 38.56 10.10 -4.22
C SER A 728 38.73 8.61 -4.55
N ILE A 729 39.48 8.32 -5.62
CA ILE A 729 39.93 6.96 -5.99
C ILE A 729 40.61 6.23 -4.81
N SER A 730 41.24 6.95 -3.88
CA SER A 730 41.86 6.35 -2.68
C SER A 730 40.86 6.05 -1.54
N GLY A 731 39.57 6.28 -1.75
CA GLY A 731 38.51 6.11 -0.77
C GLY A 731 38.41 7.21 0.29
N ALA A 732 39.28 8.22 0.26
CA ALA A 732 39.24 9.33 1.21
C ALA A 732 38.20 10.37 0.78
N ARG A 733 37.48 10.96 1.74
CA ARG A 733 36.57 12.09 1.46
C ARG A 733 37.37 13.25 0.87
N VAL A 734 36.85 13.85 -0.20
CA VAL A 734 37.49 14.97 -0.87
C VAL A 734 37.56 16.20 0.04
N ARG A 735 38.57 17.05 -0.15
CA ARG A 735 38.79 18.25 0.68
C ARG A 735 37.87 19.40 0.24
N SER A 736 37.78 20.45 1.06
CA SER A 736 37.08 21.66 0.67
C SER A 736 37.80 22.31 -0.53
N GLY A 737 37.04 22.75 -1.53
CA GLY A 737 37.59 23.32 -2.76
C GLY A 737 36.61 23.27 -3.93
N VAL A 738 37.08 23.76 -5.08
CA VAL A 738 36.35 23.67 -6.35
C VAL A 738 36.85 22.47 -7.14
N TYR A 739 35.90 21.65 -7.58
CA TYR A 739 36.12 20.50 -8.44
C TYR A 739 35.55 20.78 -9.83
N LEU A 740 36.27 20.34 -10.87
CA LEU A 740 35.85 20.43 -12.27
C LEU A 740 35.34 19.06 -12.72
N ILE A 741 34.16 19.04 -13.32
CA ILE A 741 33.49 17.84 -13.82
C ILE A 741 33.47 17.95 -15.34
N PHE A 742 34.22 17.08 -16.00
CA PHE A 742 34.29 16.96 -17.45
C PHE A 742 33.37 15.82 -17.90
N ILE A 743 32.49 16.11 -18.84
CA ILE A 743 31.48 15.19 -19.35
C ILE A 743 31.66 15.14 -20.86
N THR A 744 31.68 13.93 -21.42
CA THR A 744 31.86 13.70 -22.85
C THR A 744 30.95 12.57 -23.31
N SER A 745 30.26 12.75 -24.43
CA SER A 745 29.42 11.72 -25.04
C SER A 745 30.25 10.51 -25.48
N LYS A 746 29.59 9.38 -25.72
CA LYS A 746 30.23 8.12 -26.15
C LYS A 746 31.07 8.29 -27.43
N ASP A 747 30.59 9.10 -28.37
CA ASP A 747 31.25 9.40 -29.65
C ASP A 747 32.23 10.60 -29.56
N GLY A 748 32.24 11.32 -28.44
CA GLY A 748 33.06 12.50 -28.20
C GLY A 748 32.61 13.76 -28.96
N LEU A 749 31.44 13.77 -29.58
CA LEU A 749 30.91 14.92 -30.32
C LEU A 749 30.24 15.96 -29.42
N ASP A 750 29.69 15.55 -28.27
CA ASP A 750 29.10 16.44 -27.28
C ASP A 750 29.95 16.44 -26.00
N SER A 751 30.04 17.59 -25.34
CA SER A 751 30.79 17.73 -24.10
C SER A 751 30.28 18.88 -23.23
N ALA A 752 30.43 18.72 -21.93
CA ALA A 752 30.12 19.76 -20.96
C ALA A 752 31.15 19.82 -19.84
N VAL A 753 31.33 21.01 -19.27
CA VAL A 753 32.15 21.21 -18.08
C VAL A 753 31.30 21.88 -17.01
N LYS A 754 31.23 21.27 -15.83
CA LYS A 754 30.50 21.80 -14.67
C LYS A 754 31.48 21.99 -13.51
N LYS A 755 31.11 22.84 -12.56
CA LYS A 755 31.93 23.16 -11.38
C LYS A 755 31.14 22.81 -10.12
N LEU A 756 31.79 22.14 -9.18
CA LEU A 756 31.23 21.79 -7.89
C LEU A 756 32.06 22.46 -6.78
N MET A 757 31.41 23.20 -5.89
CA MET A 757 32.05 23.68 -4.67
C MET A 757 31.78 22.72 -3.52
N VAL A 758 32.83 22.23 -2.87
CA VAL A 758 32.74 21.41 -1.65
C VAL A 758 33.23 22.21 -0.45
N VAL A 759 32.43 22.25 0.61
CA VAL A 759 32.78 22.85 1.90
C VAL A 759 32.60 21.77 2.96
N ASN A 760 33.71 21.21 3.47
CA ASN A 760 33.69 20.30 4.61
C ASN A 760 33.85 21.05 5.93
#